data_AF-A0A395YKP2-F1
#
_entry.id   AF-A0A395YKP2-F1
#
_cell.length_a   1.000
_cell.length_b   1.000
_cell.length_c   1.000
_cell.angle_alpha   90.00
_cell.angle_beta   90.00
_cell.angle_gamma   90.00
#
_symmetry.space_group_name_H-M   'P 1'
#
loop_
_entity.id
_entity.type
_entity.pdbx_description
1 polymer ?
#
loop_
_entity_poly.entity_id
_entity_poly.type
_entity_poly.pdbx_seq_one_letter_code
_entity_poly.pdbx_strand_id
1 'polypeptide(L)'
;MAEQRFEALSRICLNNWHYMNHRTLSFSEGINFFTGHSGSGKSTIIDAMQIVLYANTDGRGFFNKAAADDSDRSLIEYLRGMVNIEENNQFSYLRNKNFSSTIVMEFTRTDTGESQCVGVAFDVETASNSVSRLFFQHKGRLPDHEYRTPDRTMTIEEVKNYLKREFSDEDCYFGSHNERFRSLLYNVYLGGLDGEKFPLLFKRAIPFRMDIKLEDFVKEYICTEADIHIEDMQESVMQYGRMRKKIEDTMNEIRDLEDISRRYRLMKEAESEEDKYSGLSKKMEILELQEKVHGTMDEAANARDSVQKQTAEKERLEEQVRTAQAKSEELLRRIASSGYEDLKERLGSINELVEKDRRSEERWNQTAKRLRLWEEEDCTANQTLWDMEAFAEQKITKEALVRLQKAIAEMRSEAAEQQKEAESEIRRLGRQEKELEEDLKKLRQGKNAYPKDLEHARSYIQKRLLEETGKSVHVEVLADLIDIKSDVWRNAVEGYMGGNKLSLIVDPRYIGTAMKIYEELDKNRYFRVALVDTEKVMESGENEKNLPGALAEEVTAGFDYVRAYVDFLLGRVVKCSSVEELRKCRVGITKDCMLYHSFRLQHVNPENYTRNALIGSMSRKKRMEQLEAELEGIREEKKPQEEIRRSCERILELEALLLDAKEYMELLNDIGSLKKRTGEKRKLEAKLSEIRENHISQWEAERESLEREIRAPENWRNGQERVSGSWKRQSAERWRKIWR
;
A
#
# COMPACT_ATOMS: atom_id res chain seq x y z
N MET A 1 -58.87 25.85 21.57
CA MET A 1 -57.67 25.81 20.71
C MET A 1 -56.79 26.93 21.19
N ALA A 2 -55.66 26.63 21.84
CA ALA A 2 -54.73 27.68 22.26
C ALA A 2 -54.20 28.35 20.99
N GLU A 3 -54.35 29.67 20.87
CA GLU A 3 -53.77 30.45 19.77
C GLU A 3 -52.28 30.13 19.69
N GLN A 4 -51.87 29.58 18.55
CA GLN A 4 -50.49 29.24 18.31
C GLN A 4 -49.69 30.55 18.28
N ARG A 5 -48.68 30.66 19.13
CA ARG A 5 -47.85 31.87 19.25
C ARG A 5 -46.89 31.93 18.07
N PHE A 6 -46.86 33.04 17.33
CA PHE A 6 -45.92 33.26 16.23
C PHE A 6 -45.61 34.75 16.02
N GLU A 7 -44.50 35.01 15.34
CA GLU A 7 -44.12 36.34 14.86
C GLU A 7 -44.79 36.60 13.51
N ALA A 8 -45.75 37.53 13.46
CA ALA A 8 -46.44 37.91 12.25
C ALA A 8 -45.71 39.07 11.57
N LEU A 9 -45.34 38.93 10.29
CA LEU A 9 -44.88 40.08 9.49
C LEU A 9 -46.03 41.08 9.40
N SER A 10 -45.90 42.25 10.01
CA SER A 10 -46.94 43.29 10.07
C SER A 10 -46.72 44.38 9.03
N ARG A 11 -45.46 44.79 8.78
CA ARG A 11 -45.12 45.82 7.80
C ARG A 11 -43.81 45.54 7.09
N ILE A 12 -43.66 46.09 5.88
CA ILE A 12 -42.37 46.22 5.20
C ILE A 12 -42.20 47.65 4.70
N CYS A 13 -41.08 48.28 5.04
CA CYS A 13 -40.68 49.61 4.57
C CYS A 13 -39.56 49.46 3.53
N LEU A 14 -39.78 50.04 2.35
CA LEU A 14 -38.89 50.01 1.21
C LEU A 14 -38.49 51.44 0.83
N ASN A 15 -37.21 51.75 0.99
CA ASN A 15 -36.61 53.02 0.60
C ASN A 15 -35.61 52.79 -0.53
N ASN A 16 -35.79 53.48 -1.65
CA ASN A 16 -34.91 53.40 -2.82
C ASN A 16 -34.68 51.97 -3.35
N TRP A 17 -35.76 51.20 -3.49
CA TRP A 17 -35.73 49.81 -3.96
C TRP A 17 -36.37 49.66 -5.35
N HIS A 18 -35.58 49.28 -6.35
CA HIS A 18 -35.97 49.24 -7.77
C HIS A 18 -36.65 50.55 -8.20
N TYR A 19 -37.88 50.49 -8.73
CA TYR A 19 -38.65 51.67 -9.12
C TYR A 19 -39.35 52.37 -7.93
N MET A 20 -39.29 51.80 -6.73
CA MET A 20 -39.90 52.37 -5.53
C MET A 20 -38.94 53.37 -4.87
N ASN A 21 -39.34 54.63 -4.79
CA ASN A 21 -38.59 55.65 -4.03
C ASN A 21 -38.81 55.49 -2.52
N HIS A 22 -40.07 55.33 -2.12
CA HIS A 22 -40.47 55.12 -0.75
C HIS A 22 -41.84 54.43 -0.72
N ARG A 23 -41.96 53.34 0.05
CA ARG A 23 -43.24 52.66 0.27
C ARG A 23 -43.23 51.80 1.52
N THR A 24 -44.24 51.97 2.37
CA THR A 24 -44.53 51.06 3.48
C THR A 24 -45.79 50.24 3.15
N LEU A 25 -45.70 48.92 3.20
CA LEU A 25 -46.81 47.99 3.00
C LEU A 25 -47.18 47.35 4.33
N SER A 26 -48.48 47.22 4.59
CA SER A 26 -49.02 46.52 5.76
C SER A 26 -49.53 45.13 5.36
N PHE A 27 -49.35 44.17 6.24
CA PHE A 27 -49.75 42.78 6.05
C PHE A 27 -50.82 42.38 7.07
N SER A 28 -51.72 41.51 6.65
CA SER A 28 -52.61 40.78 7.55
C SER A 28 -51.89 39.59 8.18
N GLU A 29 -52.32 39.17 9.37
CA GLU A 29 -51.77 38.01 10.09
C GLU A 29 -51.96 36.67 9.36
N GLY A 30 -52.91 36.62 8.42
CA GLY A 30 -53.23 35.44 7.62
C GLY A 30 -52.65 35.48 6.21
N ILE A 31 -53.53 35.44 5.22
CA ILE A 31 -53.14 35.31 3.81
C ILE A 31 -53.12 36.67 3.14
N ASN A 32 -52.00 37.01 2.51
CA ASN A 32 -51.80 38.26 1.78
C ASN A 32 -51.67 38.00 0.27
N PHE A 33 -52.51 38.65 -0.54
CA PHE A 33 -52.51 38.50 -2.00
C PHE A 33 -51.83 39.69 -2.69
N PHE A 34 -50.74 39.44 -3.41
CA PHE A 34 -50.13 40.42 -4.30
C PHE A 34 -50.76 40.35 -5.70
N THR A 35 -51.64 41.31 -6.03
CA THR A 35 -52.33 41.37 -7.31
C THR A 35 -51.77 42.48 -8.22
N GLY A 36 -51.82 42.28 -9.54
CA GLY A 36 -51.33 43.26 -10.53
C GLY A 36 -50.95 42.62 -11.87
N HIS A 37 -50.70 43.41 -12.92
CA HIS A 37 -50.21 42.90 -14.21
C HIS A 37 -48.77 42.36 -14.13
N SER A 38 -48.33 41.54 -15.09
CA SER A 38 -46.92 41.13 -15.18
C SER A 38 -46.01 42.35 -15.30
N GLY A 39 -44.89 42.36 -14.56
CA GLY A 39 -44.00 43.53 -14.50
C GLY A 39 -44.40 44.63 -13.51
N SER A 40 -45.53 44.49 -12.78
CA SER A 40 -45.95 45.45 -11.74
C SER A 40 -45.11 45.43 -10.44
N GLY A 41 -43.97 44.73 -10.47
CA GLY A 41 -43.01 44.50 -9.37
C GLY A 41 -43.53 43.80 -8.12
N LYS A 42 -44.44 42.83 -8.29
CA LYS A 42 -44.81 41.87 -7.24
C LYS A 42 -43.60 41.06 -6.76
N SER A 43 -42.85 40.48 -7.70
CA SER A 43 -41.63 39.72 -7.41
C SER A 43 -40.55 40.59 -6.75
N THR A 44 -40.48 41.88 -7.11
CA THR A 44 -39.54 42.84 -6.53
C THR A 44 -39.70 43.03 -5.03
N ILE A 45 -40.93 42.91 -4.50
CA ILE A 45 -41.19 42.97 -3.05
C ILE A 45 -40.71 41.68 -2.37
N ILE A 46 -40.96 40.53 -3.00
CA ILE A 46 -40.50 39.21 -2.51
C ILE A 46 -38.97 39.17 -2.49
N ASP A 47 -38.32 39.68 -3.55
CA ASP A 47 -36.86 39.77 -3.63
C ASP A 47 -36.28 40.68 -2.52
N ALA A 48 -37.00 41.74 -2.12
CA ALA A 48 -36.62 42.59 -0.98
C ALA A 48 -36.69 41.82 0.35
N MET A 49 -37.75 41.03 0.54
CA MET A 49 -37.92 40.17 1.73
C MET A 49 -36.81 39.12 1.80
N GLN A 50 -36.42 38.55 0.66
CA GLN A 50 -35.34 37.56 0.58
C GLN A 50 -33.99 38.12 1.06
N ILE A 51 -33.67 39.38 0.76
CA ILE A 51 -32.41 40.00 1.23
C ILE A 51 -32.36 40.06 2.76
N VAL A 52 -33.46 40.47 3.38
CA VAL A 52 -33.55 40.58 4.85
C VAL A 52 -33.56 39.18 5.48
N LEU A 53 -34.38 38.27 4.98
CA LEU A 53 -34.55 36.92 5.55
C LEU A 53 -33.37 36.00 5.32
N TYR A 54 -32.63 36.12 4.22
CA TYR A 54 -31.39 35.36 4.00
C TYR A 54 -30.18 35.98 4.68
N ALA A 55 -30.29 37.24 5.13
CA ALA A 55 -29.16 38.02 5.62
C ALA A 55 -27.97 37.99 4.64
N ASN A 56 -28.26 37.95 3.33
CA ASN A 56 -27.27 37.80 2.27
C ASN A 56 -27.46 38.88 1.20
N THR A 57 -26.35 39.47 0.77
CA THR A 57 -26.28 40.57 -0.20
C THR A 57 -25.52 40.21 -1.47
N ASP A 58 -25.03 38.98 -1.59
CA ASP A 58 -24.24 38.53 -2.74
C ASP A 58 -25.08 38.41 -4.02
N GLY A 59 -26.42 38.32 -3.88
CA GLY A 59 -27.40 38.35 -4.97
C GLY A 59 -27.36 37.17 -5.95
N ARG A 60 -26.24 36.45 -6.03
CA ARG A 60 -26.03 35.31 -6.90
C ARG A 60 -26.83 34.12 -6.38
N GLY A 61 -27.82 33.70 -7.17
CA GLY A 61 -28.52 32.44 -6.97
C GLY A 61 -29.77 32.48 -6.10
N PHE A 62 -30.29 33.64 -5.67
CA PHE A 62 -31.60 33.69 -4.98
C PHE A 62 -32.61 34.71 -5.50
N PHE A 63 -32.21 35.67 -6.34
CA PHE A 63 -33.19 36.53 -7.03
C PHE A 63 -33.94 35.74 -8.10
N ASN A 64 -35.24 36.04 -8.26
CA ASN A 64 -36.05 35.39 -9.28
C ASN A 64 -35.65 35.83 -10.70
N LYS A 65 -35.34 34.85 -11.57
CA LYS A 65 -35.10 35.09 -13.00
C LYS A 65 -36.33 35.74 -13.65
N ALA A 66 -36.09 36.74 -14.50
CA ALA A 66 -37.16 37.39 -15.26
C ALA A 66 -37.81 36.41 -16.24
N ALA A 67 -39.03 36.71 -16.69
CA ALA A 67 -39.74 35.90 -17.69
C ALA A 67 -39.11 35.95 -19.11
N ALA A 68 -38.04 36.72 -19.30
CA ALA A 68 -37.24 36.77 -20.52
C ALA A 68 -35.77 37.03 -20.14
N ASP A 69 -34.85 36.28 -20.76
CA ASP A 69 -33.40 36.26 -20.63
C ASP A 69 -32.76 35.54 -19.42
N ASP A 70 -31.75 34.74 -19.78
CA ASP A 70 -30.95 33.83 -18.95
C ASP A 70 -29.87 34.54 -18.11
N SER A 71 -30.07 35.83 -17.80
CA SER A 71 -29.16 36.61 -16.97
C SER A 71 -29.62 36.65 -15.50
N ASP A 72 -28.75 36.22 -14.60
CA ASP A 72 -28.97 36.35 -13.15
C ASP A 72 -29.05 37.84 -12.76
N ARG A 73 -30.18 38.27 -12.20
CA ARG A 73 -30.35 39.64 -11.69
C ARG A 73 -29.36 39.90 -10.55
N SER A 74 -28.85 41.12 -10.46
CA SER A 74 -27.88 41.51 -9.42
C SER A 74 -28.43 42.52 -8.41
N LEU A 75 -27.88 42.53 -7.19
CA LEU A 75 -28.33 43.45 -6.12
C LEU A 75 -28.22 44.92 -6.55
N ILE A 76 -27.16 45.28 -7.29
CA ILE A 76 -26.93 46.65 -7.75
C ILE A 76 -28.01 47.11 -8.75
N GLU A 77 -28.54 46.20 -9.57
CA GLU A 77 -29.63 46.51 -10.52
C GLU A 77 -30.92 46.88 -9.79
N TYR A 78 -31.24 46.15 -8.71
CA TYR A 78 -32.39 46.49 -7.86
C TYR A 78 -32.15 47.82 -7.12
N LEU A 79 -30.99 48.03 -6.50
CA LEU A 79 -30.72 49.27 -5.77
C LEU A 79 -30.74 50.50 -6.69
N ARG A 80 -30.14 50.41 -7.88
CA ARG A 80 -30.10 51.52 -8.84
C ARG A 80 -31.40 51.71 -9.63
N GLY A 81 -32.29 50.71 -9.59
CA GLY A 81 -33.54 50.70 -10.35
C GLY A 81 -33.27 50.62 -11.85
N MET A 82 -32.82 49.46 -12.31
CA MET A 82 -32.64 49.18 -13.74
C MET A 82 -34.00 49.14 -14.46
N VAL A 83 -34.11 49.82 -15.59
CA VAL A 83 -35.28 49.83 -16.47
C VAL A 83 -34.82 49.55 -17.89
N ASN A 84 -35.45 48.56 -18.53
CA ASN A 84 -35.24 48.26 -19.95
C ASN A 84 -36.00 49.28 -20.79
N ILE A 85 -35.29 50.00 -21.67
CA ILE A 85 -35.91 50.85 -22.68
C ILE A 85 -36.08 50.01 -23.95
N GLU A 86 -37.28 50.01 -24.55
CA GLU A 86 -37.65 49.10 -25.63
C GLU A 86 -36.75 49.18 -26.90
N GLU A 87 -36.66 48.03 -27.57
CA GLU A 87 -36.10 47.72 -28.91
C GLU A 87 -34.58 47.70 -29.16
N ASN A 88 -33.70 48.19 -28.28
CA ASN A 88 -32.25 48.23 -28.56
C ASN A 88 -31.30 47.69 -27.48
N ASN A 89 -31.75 46.84 -26.55
CA ASN A 89 -30.90 46.29 -25.46
C ASN A 89 -30.15 47.38 -24.65
N GLN A 90 -30.69 48.60 -24.58
CA GLN A 90 -30.13 49.69 -23.79
C GLN A 90 -30.81 49.76 -22.42
N PHE A 91 -30.00 49.68 -21.36
CA PHE A 91 -30.47 49.72 -19.98
C PHE A 91 -30.24 51.10 -19.38
N SER A 92 -31.23 51.61 -18.64
CA SER A 92 -31.11 52.86 -17.89
C SER A 92 -31.30 52.59 -16.40
N TYR A 93 -30.61 53.37 -15.56
CA TYR A 93 -30.80 53.33 -14.11
C TYR A 93 -31.54 54.58 -13.64
N LEU A 94 -32.54 54.39 -12.77
CA LEU A 94 -33.27 55.48 -12.11
C LEU A 94 -32.34 56.33 -11.22
N ARG A 95 -31.33 55.71 -10.59
CA ARG A 95 -30.41 56.36 -9.64
C ARG A 95 -28.98 56.36 -10.19
N ASN A 96 -28.49 57.55 -10.53
CA ASN A 96 -27.17 57.78 -11.13
C ASN A 96 -26.26 58.69 -10.28
N LYS A 97 -26.68 59.02 -9.05
CA LYS A 97 -25.89 59.74 -8.05
C LYS A 97 -25.84 58.91 -6.78
N ASN A 98 -24.80 59.09 -5.97
CA ASN A 98 -24.66 58.39 -4.69
C ASN A 98 -25.93 58.54 -3.84
N PHE A 99 -26.43 57.43 -3.33
CA PHE A 99 -27.69 57.36 -2.60
C PHE A 99 -27.64 56.25 -1.55
N SER A 100 -28.55 56.33 -0.59
CA SER A 100 -28.77 55.29 0.41
C SER A 100 -30.12 54.61 0.19
N SER A 101 -30.20 53.33 0.53
CA SER A 101 -31.40 52.50 0.42
C SER A 101 -31.60 51.73 1.71
N THR A 102 -32.85 51.50 2.10
CA THR A 102 -33.16 50.76 3.33
C THR A 102 -34.35 49.84 3.08
N ILE A 103 -34.25 48.59 3.54
CA ILE A 103 -35.31 47.59 3.51
C ILE A 103 -35.53 47.14 4.95
N VAL A 104 -36.74 47.30 5.47
CA VAL A 104 -37.05 46.97 6.87
C VAL A 104 -38.35 46.19 6.96
N MET A 105 -38.34 45.10 7.71
CA MET A 105 -39.50 44.27 8.03
C MET A 105 -39.84 44.43 9.51
N GLU A 106 -41.10 44.75 9.80
CA GLU A 106 -41.66 44.79 11.14
C GLU A 106 -42.38 43.48 11.41
N PHE A 107 -41.99 42.79 12.48
CA PHE A 107 -42.67 41.61 12.99
C PHE A 107 -43.40 42.00 14.28
N THR A 108 -44.62 41.52 14.44
CA THR A 108 -45.44 41.73 15.64
C THR A 108 -45.84 40.37 16.20
N ARG A 109 -45.55 40.18 17.48
CA ARG A 109 -45.84 38.94 18.18
C ARG A 109 -47.33 38.86 18.53
N THR A 110 -47.98 37.75 18.18
CA THR A 110 -49.45 37.63 18.23
C THR A 110 -50.04 37.60 19.65
N ASP A 111 -49.28 37.22 20.68
CA ASP A 111 -49.75 37.15 22.06
C ASP A 111 -49.48 38.43 22.87
N THR A 112 -48.30 39.05 22.71
CA THR A 112 -47.90 40.25 23.47
C THR A 112 -48.16 41.56 22.73
N GLY A 113 -48.33 41.52 21.40
CA GLY A 113 -48.42 42.72 20.56
C GLY A 113 -47.11 43.52 20.48
N GLU A 114 -46.01 42.97 21.01
CA GLU A 114 -44.69 43.56 20.91
C GLU A 114 -44.21 43.49 19.46
N SER A 115 -43.77 44.64 18.93
CA SER A 115 -43.23 44.72 17.58
C SER A 115 -41.71 44.82 17.63
N GLN A 116 -41.07 44.29 16.59
CA GLN A 116 -39.62 44.35 16.40
C GLN A 116 -39.33 44.58 14.92
N CYS A 117 -38.25 45.30 14.63
CA CYS A 117 -37.85 45.62 13.27
C CYS A 117 -36.53 44.92 12.93
N VAL A 118 -36.46 44.35 11.73
CA VAL A 118 -35.27 43.72 11.14
C VAL A 118 -35.06 44.33 9.77
N GLY A 119 -33.85 44.83 9.49
CA GLY A 119 -33.61 45.52 8.22
C GLY A 119 -32.16 45.56 7.79
N VAL A 120 -31.97 46.12 6.61
CA VAL A 120 -30.67 46.38 6.01
C VAL A 120 -30.65 47.79 5.41
N ALA A 121 -29.58 48.52 5.71
CA ALA A 121 -29.26 49.80 5.11
C ALA A 121 -28.09 49.63 4.14
N PHE A 122 -28.17 50.31 3.00
CA PHE A 122 -27.17 50.31 1.93
C PHE A 122 -26.73 51.73 1.63
N ASP A 123 -25.43 51.93 1.49
CA ASP A 123 -24.85 53.14 0.89
C ASP A 123 -24.21 52.75 -0.45
N VAL A 124 -24.70 53.35 -1.54
CA VAL A 124 -24.30 53.01 -2.91
C VAL A 124 -23.49 54.14 -3.52
N GLU A 125 -22.26 53.83 -3.90
CA GLU A 125 -21.41 54.72 -4.68
C GLU A 125 -21.56 54.40 -6.17
N THR A 126 -22.15 55.32 -6.93
CA THR A 126 -22.52 55.05 -8.33
C THR A 126 -21.30 55.01 -9.27
N ALA A 127 -20.23 55.73 -8.94
CA ALA A 127 -19.02 55.79 -9.77
C ALA A 127 -18.25 54.46 -9.80
N SER A 128 -18.21 53.75 -8.66
CA SER A 128 -17.50 52.48 -8.48
C SER A 128 -18.44 51.25 -8.48
N ASN A 129 -19.76 51.48 -8.50
CA ASN A 129 -20.77 50.46 -8.19
C ASN A 129 -20.53 49.72 -6.86
N SER A 130 -19.86 50.38 -5.90
CA SER A 130 -19.63 49.81 -4.59
C SER A 130 -20.88 49.93 -3.73
N VAL A 131 -21.19 48.84 -2.99
CA VAL A 131 -22.36 48.77 -2.11
C VAL A 131 -21.87 48.44 -0.71
N SER A 132 -21.90 49.45 0.16
CA SER A 132 -21.74 49.25 1.61
C SER A 132 -23.07 48.83 2.21
N ARG A 133 -23.03 48.03 3.28
CA ARG A 133 -24.22 47.47 3.92
C ARG A 133 -24.10 47.42 5.43
N LEU A 134 -25.24 47.60 6.09
CA LEU A 134 -25.39 47.41 7.52
C LEU A 134 -26.71 46.69 7.78
N PHE A 135 -26.63 45.47 8.28
CA PHE A 135 -27.80 44.80 8.84
C PHE A 135 -28.05 45.33 10.24
N PHE A 136 -29.33 45.46 10.59
CA PHE A 136 -29.73 45.90 11.90
C PHE A 136 -31.04 45.28 12.34
N GLN A 137 -31.25 45.28 13.64
CA GLN A 137 -32.51 44.93 14.27
C GLN A 137 -32.69 45.77 15.53
N HIS A 138 -33.93 46.04 15.90
CA HIS A 138 -34.25 46.63 17.19
C HIS A 138 -35.65 46.24 17.64
N LYS A 139 -35.88 46.29 18.96
CA LYS A 139 -37.23 46.18 19.52
C LYS A 139 -38.02 47.46 19.25
N GLY A 140 -39.33 47.37 19.17
CA GLY A 140 -40.23 48.48 18.86
C GLY A 140 -40.73 48.47 17.42
N ARG A 141 -41.73 49.32 17.18
CA ARG A 141 -42.38 49.51 15.88
C ARG A 141 -41.49 50.28 14.92
N LEU A 142 -41.86 50.21 13.64
CA LEU A 142 -41.28 51.04 12.59
C LEU A 142 -41.41 52.52 13.01
N PRO A 143 -40.30 53.29 13.02
CA PRO A 143 -40.35 54.69 13.46
C PRO A 143 -41.10 55.57 12.46
N ASP A 144 -41.69 56.67 12.94
CA ASP A 144 -42.50 57.59 12.14
C ASP A 144 -41.73 58.21 10.96
N HIS A 145 -40.41 58.35 11.08
CA HIS A 145 -39.55 58.87 10.01
C HIS A 145 -39.14 57.81 8.99
N GLU A 146 -39.49 56.53 9.20
CA GLU A 146 -39.28 55.41 8.27
C GLU A 146 -37.84 55.31 7.72
N TYR A 147 -36.85 55.62 8.58
CA TYR A 147 -35.42 55.72 8.25
C TYR A 147 -35.09 56.69 7.10
N ARG A 148 -35.83 57.80 7.04
CA ARG A 148 -35.60 58.92 6.13
C ARG A 148 -35.37 60.23 6.89
N THR A 149 -34.56 61.08 6.29
CA THR A 149 -34.56 62.52 6.58
C THR A 149 -35.63 63.21 5.72
N PRO A 150 -35.94 64.51 5.93
CA PRO A 150 -36.95 65.21 5.14
C PRO A 150 -36.75 65.11 3.61
N ASP A 151 -35.49 65.04 3.16
CA ASP A 151 -35.15 65.08 1.73
C ASP A 151 -34.65 63.75 1.16
N ARG A 152 -34.12 62.84 1.99
CA ARG A 152 -33.45 61.61 1.50
C ARG A 152 -33.57 60.42 2.47
N THR A 153 -33.25 59.22 2.00
CA THR A 153 -33.06 58.05 2.86
C THR A 153 -31.83 58.25 3.74
N MET A 154 -31.89 57.82 5.01
CA MET A 154 -30.77 57.91 5.94
C MET A 154 -29.58 57.08 5.46
N THR A 155 -28.37 57.58 5.72
CA THR A 155 -27.12 56.82 5.48
C THR A 155 -26.92 55.73 6.52
N ILE A 156 -25.98 54.81 6.26
CA ILE A 156 -25.62 53.77 7.24
C ILE A 156 -25.20 54.38 8.59
N GLU A 157 -24.44 55.48 8.56
CA GLU A 157 -24.01 56.18 9.78
C GLU A 157 -25.19 56.84 10.52
N GLU A 158 -26.11 57.47 9.78
CA GLU A 158 -27.31 58.09 10.36
C GLU A 158 -28.22 57.03 11.01
N VAL A 159 -28.42 55.88 10.35
CA VAL A 159 -29.17 54.74 10.93
C VAL A 159 -28.47 54.20 12.18
N LYS A 160 -27.16 54.03 12.15
CA LYS A 160 -26.38 53.56 13.32
C LYS A 160 -26.48 54.52 14.49
N ASN A 161 -26.41 55.83 14.24
CA ASN A 161 -26.53 56.86 15.27
C ASN A 161 -27.94 56.93 15.85
N TYR A 162 -28.97 56.78 15.00
CA TYR A 162 -30.35 56.66 15.44
C TYR A 162 -30.54 55.47 16.39
N LEU A 163 -30.07 54.28 15.99
CA LEU A 163 -30.22 53.07 16.81
C LEU A 163 -29.54 53.20 18.18
N LYS A 164 -28.32 53.75 18.22
CA LYS A 164 -27.59 53.99 19.49
C LYS A 164 -28.23 55.02 20.40
N ARG A 165 -29.02 55.95 19.86
CA ARG A 165 -29.65 57.02 20.63
C ARG A 165 -30.97 56.58 21.23
N GLU A 166 -31.77 55.83 20.46
CA GLU A 166 -33.13 55.45 20.86
C GLU A 166 -33.20 54.10 21.61
N PHE A 167 -32.23 53.20 21.41
CA PHE A 167 -32.26 51.85 21.97
C PHE A 167 -31.04 51.54 22.84
N SER A 168 -31.24 50.65 23.82
CA SER A 168 -30.16 50.11 24.64
C SER A 168 -29.31 49.11 23.83
N ASP A 169 -28.08 48.83 24.29
CA ASP A 169 -27.20 47.84 23.65
C ASP A 169 -27.78 46.40 23.67
N GLU A 170 -28.78 46.13 24.52
CA GLU A 170 -29.49 44.83 24.58
C GLU A 170 -30.73 44.78 23.66
N ASP A 171 -31.28 45.94 23.30
CA ASP A 171 -32.52 46.05 22.52
C ASP A 171 -32.28 46.31 21.03
N CYS A 172 -31.03 46.54 20.62
CA CYS A 172 -30.66 46.67 19.22
C CYS A 172 -29.37 45.91 18.89
N TYR A 173 -29.23 45.53 17.62
CA TYR A 173 -27.99 45.02 17.08
C TYR A 173 -27.80 45.58 15.68
N PHE A 174 -26.57 45.89 15.33
CA PHE A 174 -26.20 46.27 13.97
C PHE A 174 -24.82 45.71 13.61
N GLY A 175 -24.65 45.26 12.37
CA GLY A 175 -23.41 44.66 11.90
C GLY A 175 -23.35 44.53 10.37
N SER A 176 -22.14 44.56 9.83
CA SER A 176 -21.89 44.42 8.38
C SER A 176 -21.66 42.97 7.93
N HIS A 177 -21.55 42.02 8.87
CA HIS A 177 -21.18 40.63 8.59
C HIS A 177 -22.42 39.75 8.41
N ASN A 178 -22.61 39.21 7.20
CA ASN A 178 -23.75 38.39 6.80
C ASN A 178 -23.96 37.19 7.75
N GLU A 179 -22.93 36.37 7.99
CA GLU A 179 -23.03 35.15 8.80
C GLU A 179 -23.41 35.42 10.26
N ARG A 180 -22.79 36.45 10.86
CA ARG A 180 -23.05 36.80 12.26
C ARG A 180 -24.48 37.30 12.45
N PHE A 181 -24.96 38.13 11.53
CA PHE A 181 -26.35 38.59 11.56
C PHE A 181 -27.34 37.46 11.26
N ARG A 182 -27.03 36.57 10.29
CA ARG A 182 -27.85 35.41 9.95
C ARG A 182 -28.05 34.47 11.15
N SER A 183 -26.96 34.14 11.85
CA SER A 183 -27.01 33.32 13.05
C SER A 183 -27.86 33.96 14.15
N LEU A 184 -27.78 35.29 14.31
CA LEU A 184 -28.58 36.03 15.29
C LEU A 184 -30.07 36.03 14.90
N LEU A 185 -30.37 36.33 13.63
CA LEU A 185 -31.72 36.35 13.08
C LEU A 185 -32.40 34.97 13.23
N TYR A 186 -31.69 33.88 12.92
CA TYR A 186 -32.27 32.55 12.92
C TYR A 186 -32.37 31.92 14.30
N ASN A 187 -31.32 32.02 15.11
CA ASN A 187 -31.28 31.38 16.42
C ASN A 187 -32.06 32.16 17.48
N VAL A 188 -32.05 33.49 17.41
CA VAL A 188 -32.61 34.34 18.46
C VAL A 188 -33.97 34.92 18.06
N TYR A 189 -34.09 35.47 16.84
CA TYR A 189 -35.29 36.21 16.44
C TYR A 189 -36.39 35.30 15.86
N LEU A 190 -36.03 34.42 14.93
CA LEU A 190 -36.99 33.53 14.26
C LEU A 190 -37.15 32.17 14.97
N GLY A 191 -36.69 32.06 16.22
CA GLY A 191 -37.03 30.93 17.10
C GLY A 191 -36.30 29.61 16.82
N GLY A 192 -35.10 29.65 16.25
CA GLY A 192 -34.25 28.46 16.06
C GLY A 192 -34.33 27.84 14.66
N LEU A 193 -34.33 28.68 13.61
CA LEU A 193 -34.27 28.20 12.24
C LEU A 193 -32.90 27.60 11.90
N ASP A 194 -32.89 26.50 11.14
CA ASP A 194 -31.67 25.89 10.64
C ASP A 194 -31.04 26.78 9.56
N GLY A 195 -29.79 27.18 9.77
CA GLY A 195 -29.11 28.17 8.93
C GLY A 195 -28.75 27.71 7.52
N GLU A 196 -28.82 26.42 7.24
CA GLU A 196 -28.56 25.86 5.90
C GLU A 196 -29.86 25.43 5.23
N LYS A 197 -30.77 24.77 5.97
CA LYS A 197 -32.02 24.25 5.41
C LYS A 197 -33.05 25.35 5.15
N PHE A 198 -33.19 26.34 6.03
CA PHE A 198 -34.19 27.39 5.85
C PHE A 198 -33.98 28.21 4.57
N PRO A 199 -32.77 28.71 4.26
CA PRO A 199 -32.55 29.42 2.99
C PRO A 199 -32.88 28.58 1.76
N LEU A 200 -32.51 27.29 1.77
CA LEU A 200 -32.76 26.35 0.68
C LEU A 200 -34.25 26.11 0.46
N LEU A 201 -34.99 25.80 1.53
CA LEU A 201 -36.43 25.53 1.46
C LEU A 201 -37.22 26.79 1.10
N PHE A 202 -36.87 27.94 1.67
CA PHE A 202 -37.53 29.20 1.36
C PHE A 202 -37.30 29.61 -0.11
N LYS A 203 -36.09 29.37 -0.64
CA LYS A 203 -35.79 29.59 -2.07
C LYS A 203 -36.65 28.69 -2.97
N ARG A 204 -36.84 27.42 -2.59
CA ARG A 204 -37.69 26.46 -3.33
C ARG A 204 -39.17 26.83 -3.24
N ALA A 205 -39.63 27.40 -2.13
CA ALA A 205 -41.04 27.76 -1.93
C ALA A 205 -41.53 28.90 -2.84
N ILE A 206 -40.65 29.82 -3.27
CA ILE A 206 -41.03 31.00 -4.07
C ILE A 206 -41.50 30.66 -5.49
N PRO A 207 -40.80 29.83 -6.28
CA PRO A 207 -41.27 29.41 -7.61
C PRO A 207 -42.30 28.26 -7.57
N PHE A 208 -42.82 27.91 -6.39
CA PHE A 208 -43.70 26.77 -6.21
C PHE A 208 -44.93 26.82 -7.13
N ARG A 209 -45.20 25.70 -7.82
CA ARG A 209 -46.38 25.49 -8.66
C ARG A 209 -47.19 24.34 -8.07
N MET A 210 -48.51 24.52 -7.94
CA MET A 210 -49.39 23.50 -7.36
C MET A 210 -49.59 22.27 -8.26
N ASP A 211 -49.33 22.39 -9.57
CA ASP A 211 -49.61 21.33 -10.56
C ASP A 211 -48.46 20.30 -10.71
N ILE A 212 -47.67 20.06 -9.66
CA ILE A 212 -46.54 19.11 -9.67
C ILE A 212 -46.99 17.76 -9.09
N LYS A 213 -46.51 16.64 -9.66
CA LYS A 213 -46.76 15.31 -9.10
C LYS A 213 -46.21 15.23 -7.67
N LEU A 214 -46.92 14.54 -6.78
CA LEU A 214 -46.54 14.43 -5.36
C LEU A 214 -45.10 13.88 -5.17
N GLU A 215 -44.67 12.96 -6.04
CA GLU A 215 -43.33 12.38 -6.02
C GLU A 215 -42.24 13.41 -6.33
N ASP A 216 -42.46 14.22 -7.36
CA ASP A 216 -41.55 15.29 -7.77
C ASP A 216 -41.57 16.41 -6.71
N PHE A 217 -42.72 16.68 -6.10
CA PHE A 217 -42.84 17.60 -4.96
C PHE A 217 -41.97 17.17 -3.76
N VAL A 218 -42.05 15.90 -3.36
CA VAL A 218 -41.26 15.39 -2.22
C VAL A 218 -39.76 15.44 -2.56
N LYS A 219 -39.37 15.03 -3.77
CA LYS A 219 -37.95 15.03 -4.18
C LYS A 219 -37.37 16.44 -4.31
N GLU A 220 -38.08 17.34 -5.00
CA GLU A 220 -37.55 18.67 -5.34
C GLU A 220 -37.73 19.68 -4.20
N TYR A 221 -38.79 19.57 -3.37
CA TYR A 221 -39.14 20.60 -2.39
C TYR A 221 -38.98 20.17 -0.92
N ILE A 222 -38.91 18.86 -0.63
CA ILE A 222 -38.77 18.35 0.75
C ILE A 222 -37.40 17.67 0.98
N CYS A 223 -36.96 16.81 0.08
CA CYS A 223 -35.69 16.11 0.24
C CYS A 223 -34.50 17.07 0.05
N THR A 224 -33.60 17.09 1.02
CA THR A 224 -32.25 17.65 0.88
C THR A 224 -31.39 16.61 0.18
N GLU A 225 -30.77 16.95 -0.95
CA GLU A 225 -29.78 16.09 -1.60
C GLU A 225 -28.67 15.79 -0.59
N ALA A 226 -28.55 14.52 -0.20
CA ALA A 226 -27.35 14.04 0.46
C ALA A 226 -26.41 13.60 -0.65
N ASP A 227 -25.26 14.24 -0.77
CA ASP A 227 -24.18 13.77 -1.63
C ASP A 227 -23.72 12.40 -1.10
N ILE A 228 -24.30 11.34 -1.64
CA ILE A 228 -23.83 9.98 -1.37
C ILE A 228 -22.56 9.83 -2.21
N HIS A 229 -21.41 10.03 -1.57
CA HIS A 229 -20.12 9.74 -2.17
C HIS A 229 -20.03 8.24 -2.49
N ILE A 230 -20.26 7.91 -3.76
CA ILE A 230 -20.21 6.52 -4.26
C ILE A 230 -18.83 5.89 -3.99
N GLU A 231 -17.79 6.72 -3.93
CA GLU A 231 -16.41 6.36 -3.57
C GLU A 231 -16.31 5.75 -2.16
N ASP A 232 -16.97 6.33 -1.17
CA ASP A 232 -16.97 5.83 0.22
C ASP A 232 -17.67 4.47 0.32
N MET A 233 -18.73 4.27 -0.47
CA MET A 233 -19.41 2.97 -0.56
C MET A 233 -18.55 1.92 -1.27
N GLN A 234 -17.85 2.30 -2.35
CA GLN A 234 -16.93 1.40 -3.05
C GLN A 234 -15.74 1.02 -2.17
N GLU A 235 -15.19 1.97 -1.42
CA GLU A 235 -14.12 1.70 -0.46
C GLU A 235 -14.60 0.77 0.65
N SER A 236 -15.80 1.01 1.19
CA SER A 236 -16.41 0.13 2.19
C SER A 236 -16.57 -1.30 1.67
N VAL A 237 -17.03 -1.49 0.43
CA VAL A 237 -17.16 -2.81 -0.21
C VAL A 237 -15.79 -3.47 -0.44
N MET A 238 -14.78 -2.71 -0.88
CA MET A 238 -13.41 -3.20 -1.04
C MET A 238 -12.77 -3.60 0.30
N GLN A 239 -12.99 -2.82 1.36
CA GLN A 239 -12.53 -3.12 2.70
C GLN A 239 -13.18 -4.40 3.24
N TYR A 240 -14.50 -4.58 3.03
CA TYR A 240 -15.18 -5.85 3.35
C TYR A 240 -14.57 -7.04 2.60
N GLY A 241 -14.25 -6.89 1.31
CA GLY A 241 -13.58 -7.92 0.52
C GLY A 241 -12.19 -8.28 1.06
N ARG A 242 -11.39 -7.27 1.45
CA ARG A 242 -10.07 -7.46 2.06
C ARG A 242 -10.17 -8.13 3.43
N MET A 243 -11.12 -7.72 4.27
CA MET A 243 -11.36 -8.34 5.58
C MET A 243 -11.78 -9.80 5.43
N ARG A 244 -12.66 -10.12 4.48
CA ARG A 244 -13.07 -11.51 4.23
C ARG A 244 -11.89 -12.38 3.82
N LYS A 245 -11.06 -11.89 2.88
CA LYS A 245 -9.84 -12.61 2.46
C LYS A 245 -8.87 -12.80 3.62
N LYS A 246 -8.65 -11.77 4.44
CA LYS A 246 -7.77 -11.86 5.62
C LYS A 246 -8.29 -12.88 6.64
N ILE A 247 -9.60 -12.93 6.86
CA ILE A 247 -10.23 -13.95 7.73
C ILE A 247 -10.04 -15.35 7.14
N GLU A 248 -10.25 -15.55 5.84
CA GLU A 248 -10.03 -16.83 5.16
C GLU A 248 -8.56 -17.29 5.28
N ASP A 249 -7.61 -16.38 5.03
CA ASP A 249 -6.17 -16.65 5.14
C ASP A 249 -5.78 -17.02 6.58
N THR A 250 -6.27 -16.27 7.58
CA THR A 250 -6.03 -16.55 9.00
C THR A 250 -6.69 -17.86 9.46
N MET A 251 -7.86 -18.21 8.95
CA MET A 251 -8.48 -19.51 9.23
C MET A 251 -7.66 -20.67 8.68
N ASN A 252 -7.05 -20.52 7.50
CA ASN A 252 -6.15 -21.53 6.95
C ASN A 252 -4.88 -21.64 7.79
N GLU A 253 -4.29 -20.52 8.20
CA GLU A 253 -3.10 -20.50 9.07
C GLU A 253 -3.38 -21.16 10.43
N ILE A 254 -4.55 -20.91 11.03
CA ILE A 254 -4.96 -21.60 12.26
C ILE A 254 -5.05 -23.12 12.05
N ARG A 255 -5.63 -23.58 10.94
CA ARG A 255 -5.71 -25.02 10.63
C ARG A 255 -4.32 -25.65 10.49
N ASP A 256 -3.41 -24.97 9.80
CA ASP A 256 -2.04 -25.46 9.64
C ASP A 256 -1.32 -25.54 10.99
N LEU A 257 -1.49 -24.53 11.86
CA LEU A 257 -0.95 -24.52 13.21
C LEU A 257 -1.56 -25.59 14.12
N GLU A 258 -2.86 -25.84 14.00
CA GLU A 258 -3.54 -26.94 14.72
C GLU A 258 -2.98 -28.30 14.31
N ASP A 259 -2.68 -28.50 13.03
CA ASP A 259 -2.07 -29.73 12.52
C ASP A 259 -0.62 -29.89 12.98
N ILE A 260 0.17 -28.81 12.98
CA ILE A 260 1.51 -28.82 13.56
C ILE A 260 1.45 -29.16 15.05
N SER A 261 0.55 -28.53 15.81
CA SER A 261 0.36 -28.80 17.24
C SER A 261 -0.07 -30.24 17.51
N ARG A 262 -0.92 -30.81 16.65
CA ARG A 262 -1.32 -32.22 16.72
C ARG A 262 -0.12 -33.16 16.49
N ARG A 263 0.68 -32.91 15.45
CA ARG A 263 1.89 -33.69 15.15
C ARG A 263 2.93 -33.58 16.26
N TYR A 264 3.12 -32.39 16.82
CA TYR A 264 4.02 -32.17 17.95
C TYR A 264 3.59 -32.93 19.20
N ARG A 265 2.27 -32.98 19.50
CA ARG A 265 1.76 -33.81 20.60
C ARG A 265 2.05 -35.30 20.39
N LEU A 266 1.82 -35.82 19.19
CA LEU A 266 2.15 -37.21 18.85
C LEU A 266 3.65 -37.50 19.00
N MET A 267 4.52 -36.56 18.58
CA MET A 267 5.96 -36.66 18.78
C MET A 267 6.32 -36.67 20.27
N LYS A 268 5.72 -35.78 21.08
CA LYS A 268 5.97 -35.72 22.52
C LYS A 268 5.49 -36.98 23.25
N GLU A 269 4.38 -37.55 22.84
CA GLU A 269 3.91 -38.85 23.35
C GLU A 269 4.90 -39.96 22.99
N ALA A 270 5.40 -39.99 21.74
CA ALA A 270 6.41 -40.95 21.31
C ALA A 270 7.74 -40.79 22.06
N GLU A 271 8.24 -39.56 22.26
CA GLU A 271 9.42 -39.28 23.09
C GLU A 271 9.21 -39.74 24.53
N SER A 272 8.04 -39.48 25.12
CA SER A 272 7.74 -39.94 26.48
C SER A 272 7.71 -41.47 26.59
N GLU A 273 7.19 -42.16 25.57
CA GLU A 273 7.25 -43.61 25.51
C GLU A 273 8.68 -44.12 25.33
N GLU A 274 9.49 -43.49 24.47
CA GLU A 274 10.91 -43.81 24.31
C GLU A 274 11.68 -43.64 25.62
N ASP A 275 11.44 -42.55 26.36
CA ASP A 275 12.04 -42.32 27.67
C ASP A 275 11.62 -43.39 28.69
N LYS A 276 10.35 -43.82 28.69
CA LYS A 276 9.87 -44.93 29.54
C LYS A 276 10.56 -46.24 29.17
N TYR A 277 10.67 -46.56 27.87
CA TYR A 277 11.35 -47.77 27.41
C TYR A 277 12.85 -47.73 27.68
N SER A 278 13.49 -46.58 27.53
CA SER A 278 14.88 -46.34 27.91
C SER A 278 15.09 -46.52 29.41
N GLY A 279 14.18 -45.99 30.23
CA GLY A 279 14.18 -46.21 31.69
C GLY A 279 14.00 -47.68 32.06
N LEU A 280 13.08 -48.39 31.41
CA LEU A 280 12.88 -49.83 31.59
C LEU A 280 14.10 -50.64 31.14
N SER A 281 14.74 -50.28 30.02
CA SER A 281 15.95 -50.91 29.52
C SER A 281 17.10 -50.74 30.50
N LYS A 282 17.32 -49.51 31.01
CA LYS A 282 18.32 -49.24 32.05
C LYS A 282 18.02 -50.02 33.34
N LYS A 283 16.74 -50.12 33.73
CA LYS A 283 16.33 -50.93 34.88
C LYS A 283 16.60 -52.42 34.67
N MET A 284 16.36 -52.93 33.47
CA MET A 284 16.67 -54.32 33.10
C MET A 284 18.19 -54.56 33.13
N GLU A 285 18.98 -53.63 32.60
CA GLU A 285 20.43 -53.69 32.66
C GLU A 285 20.93 -53.67 34.11
N ILE A 286 20.34 -52.85 34.98
CA ILE A 286 20.64 -52.86 36.42
C ILE A 286 20.27 -54.21 37.04
N LEU A 287 19.12 -54.80 36.71
CA LEU A 287 18.71 -56.12 37.22
C LEU A 287 19.65 -57.23 36.74
N GLU A 288 20.06 -57.23 35.47
CA GLU A 288 21.04 -58.15 34.93
C GLU A 288 22.41 -57.97 35.61
N LEU A 289 22.81 -56.72 35.85
CA LEU A 289 24.04 -56.43 36.59
C LEU A 289 23.91 -56.86 38.05
N GLN A 290 22.75 -56.70 38.68
CA GLN A 290 22.49 -57.19 40.03
C GLN A 290 22.52 -58.71 40.09
N GLU A 291 21.95 -59.41 39.11
CA GLU A 291 22.01 -60.86 39.00
C GLU A 291 23.43 -61.34 38.73
N LYS A 292 24.19 -60.66 37.86
CA LYS A 292 25.63 -60.92 37.66
C LYS A 292 26.41 -60.65 38.93
N VAL A 293 26.12 -59.58 39.67
CA VAL A 293 26.75 -59.27 40.96
C VAL A 293 26.39 -60.35 41.97
N HIS A 294 25.13 -60.78 42.06
CA HIS A 294 24.70 -61.84 42.97
C HIS A 294 25.36 -63.17 42.61
N GLY A 295 25.38 -63.54 41.33
CA GLY A 295 26.10 -64.71 40.82
C GLY A 295 27.60 -64.64 41.11
N THR A 296 28.24 -63.48 40.92
CA THR A 296 29.65 -63.29 41.29
C THR A 296 29.86 -63.28 42.80
N MET A 297 28.87 -62.85 43.60
CA MET A 297 28.90 -62.89 45.07
C MET A 297 28.72 -64.31 45.58
N ASP A 298 27.88 -65.12 44.95
CA ASP A 298 27.70 -66.54 45.25
C ASP A 298 28.92 -67.35 44.81
N GLU A 299 29.48 -67.04 43.64
CA GLU A 299 30.78 -67.58 43.20
C GLU A 299 31.89 -67.14 44.15
N ALA A 300 31.90 -65.88 44.60
CA ALA A 300 32.84 -65.38 45.58
C ALA A 300 32.60 -66.01 46.95
N ALA A 301 31.37 -66.32 47.36
CA ALA A 301 31.05 -66.98 48.61
C ALA A 301 31.48 -68.45 48.57
N ASN A 302 31.22 -69.16 47.47
CA ASN A 302 31.71 -70.51 47.24
C ASN A 302 33.25 -70.54 47.15
N ALA A 303 33.85 -69.55 46.49
CA ALA A 303 35.30 -69.37 46.48
C ALA A 303 35.81 -69.01 47.86
N ARG A 304 35.08 -68.24 48.67
CA ARG A 304 35.44 -67.89 50.05
C ARG A 304 35.34 -69.10 50.97
N ASP A 305 34.34 -69.96 50.83
CA ASP A 305 34.22 -71.24 51.53
C ASP A 305 35.32 -72.22 51.10
N SER A 306 35.64 -72.27 49.81
CA SER A 306 36.76 -73.04 49.28
C SER A 306 38.09 -72.49 49.80
N VAL A 307 38.25 -71.17 49.85
CA VAL A 307 39.39 -70.49 50.43
C VAL A 307 39.40 -70.72 51.94
N GLN A 308 38.27 -70.78 52.64
CA GLN A 308 38.20 -70.99 54.08
C GLN A 308 38.65 -72.41 54.46
N LYS A 309 38.24 -73.40 53.66
CA LYS A 309 38.75 -74.79 53.73
C LYS A 309 40.24 -74.85 53.42
N GLN A 310 40.67 -74.17 52.36
CA GLN A 310 42.09 -74.07 52.00
C GLN A 310 42.91 -73.26 53.02
N THR A 311 42.34 -72.27 53.72
CA THR A 311 43.01 -71.46 54.74
C THR A 311 43.05 -72.17 56.07
N ALA A 312 42.07 -73.01 56.44
CA ALA A 312 42.23 -73.90 57.60
C ALA A 312 43.39 -74.91 57.36
N GLU A 313 43.55 -75.34 56.11
CA GLU A 313 44.66 -76.22 55.69
C GLU A 313 45.98 -75.45 55.55
N LYS A 314 45.92 -74.17 55.14
CA LYS A 314 47.05 -73.23 55.09
C LYS A 314 47.45 -72.74 56.48
N GLU A 315 46.56 -72.53 57.44
CA GLU A 315 46.86 -72.12 58.83
C GLU A 315 47.68 -73.18 59.54
N ARG A 316 47.39 -74.46 59.28
CA ARG A 316 48.21 -75.59 59.72
C ARG A 316 49.63 -75.59 59.14
N LEU A 317 49.79 -75.07 57.92
CA LEU A 317 51.08 -74.89 57.23
C LEU A 317 51.75 -73.54 57.56
N GLU A 318 50.97 -72.52 57.91
CA GLU A 318 51.41 -71.17 58.26
C GLU A 318 51.87 -71.09 59.71
N GLU A 319 51.38 -71.90 60.63
CA GLU A 319 51.98 -72.02 61.97
C GLU A 319 53.46 -72.49 61.87
N GLN A 320 53.79 -73.25 60.82
CA GLN A 320 55.16 -73.66 60.50
C GLN A 320 55.98 -72.58 59.77
N VAL A 321 55.32 -71.59 59.14
CA VAL A 321 55.96 -70.47 58.42
C VAL A 321 55.98 -69.17 59.24
N ARG A 322 55.09 -69.01 60.24
CA ARG A 322 54.98 -67.84 61.14
C ARG A 322 56.21 -67.65 62.03
N THR A 323 56.89 -68.72 62.40
CA THR A 323 58.20 -68.64 63.06
C THR A 323 59.28 -68.03 62.15
N ALA A 324 59.10 -68.09 60.83
CA ALA A 324 60.02 -67.55 59.84
C ALA A 324 59.64 -66.15 59.31
N GLN A 325 58.35 -65.78 59.29
CA GLN A 325 57.89 -64.48 58.76
C GLN A 325 57.83 -63.32 59.77
N ALA A 326 57.97 -63.57 61.08
CA ALA A 326 58.08 -62.51 62.11
C ALA A 326 59.29 -61.57 61.93
N LYS A 327 60.24 -61.89 61.03
CA LYS A 327 61.36 -61.01 60.65
C LYS A 327 61.12 -60.16 59.39
N SER A 328 60.02 -60.37 58.66
CA SER A 328 59.75 -59.66 57.40
C SER A 328 58.73 -58.51 57.52
N GLU A 329 58.04 -58.39 58.65
CA GLU A 329 56.97 -57.41 58.86
C GLU A 329 57.42 -56.01 59.30
N GLU A 330 58.71 -55.79 59.57
CA GLU A 330 59.23 -54.44 59.86
C GLU A 330 59.45 -53.60 58.57
N LEU A 331 59.55 -54.23 57.39
CA LEU A 331 59.92 -53.57 56.13
C LEU A 331 58.73 -53.07 55.29
N LEU A 332 57.51 -53.55 55.56
CA LEU A 332 56.30 -53.16 54.81
C LEU A 332 55.53 -51.97 55.43
N ARG A 333 56.15 -51.20 56.33
CA ARG A 333 55.68 -49.85 56.69
C ARG A 333 56.21 -48.73 55.78
N ARG A 334 57.06 -49.04 54.79
CA ARG A 334 57.75 -48.03 53.96
C ARG A 334 57.24 -47.84 52.53
N ILE A 335 56.23 -48.58 52.07
CA ILE A 335 55.66 -48.46 50.70
C ILE A 335 54.30 -47.73 50.72
N ALA A 336 54.19 -46.70 51.56
CA ALA A 336 53.04 -45.79 51.59
C ALA A 336 53.43 -44.35 51.19
N SER A 337 54.61 -44.13 50.61
CA SER A 337 55.16 -42.79 50.38
C SER A 337 55.70 -42.51 48.96
N SER A 338 55.13 -43.09 47.89
CA SER A 338 55.66 -42.91 46.52
C SER A 338 54.83 -42.03 45.56
N GLY A 339 53.76 -41.36 46.00
CA GLY A 339 53.13 -40.27 45.21
C GLY A 339 52.57 -40.65 43.83
N TYR A 340 52.20 -41.91 43.62
CA TYR A 340 51.68 -42.42 42.33
C TYR A 340 50.25 -41.96 42.01
N GLU A 341 49.43 -41.73 43.05
CA GLU A 341 48.04 -41.29 42.91
C GLU A 341 47.96 -39.84 42.37
N ASP A 342 48.79 -38.94 42.90
CA ASP A 342 48.81 -37.50 42.56
C ASP A 342 49.19 -37.22 41.09
N LEU A 343 49.98 -38.11 40.48
CA LEU A 343 50.41 -37.98 39.08
C LEU A 343 49.32 -38.38 38.07
N LYS A 344 48.38 -39.25 38.47
CA LYS A 344 47.30 -39.75 37.60
C LYS A 344 46.18 -38.71 37.44
N GLU A 345 45.83 -38.03 38.52
CA GLU A 345 44.80 -36.97 38.52
C GLU A 345 45.23 -35.77 37.66
N ARG A 346 46.52 -35.39 37.77
CA ARG A 346 47.11 -34.29 36.99
C ARG A 346 47.13 -34.54 35.48
N LEU A 347 47.17 -35.81 35.05
CA LEU A 347 47.12 -36.19 33.63
C LEU A 347 45.71 -36.06 33.05
N GLY A 348 44.67 -36.33 33.85
CA GLY A 348 43.27 -36.18 33.45
C GLY A 348 42.91 -34.73 33.12
N SER A 349 43.27 -33.79 34.01
CA SER A 349 42.96 -32.36 33.83
C SER A 349 43.69 -31.73 32.63
N ILE A 350 44.92 -32.17 32.34
CA ILE A 350 45.67 -31.68 31.17
C ILE A 350 45.07 -32.22 29.86
N ASN A 351 44.47 -33.42 29.87
CA ASN A 351 43.84 -33.99 28.69
C ASN A 351 42.57 -33.21 28.27
N GLU A 352 41.74 -32.80 29.21
CA GLU A 352 40.54 -32.00 28.95
C GLU A 352 40.88 -30.63 28.35
N LEU A 353 41.94 -29.98 28.85
CA LEU A 353 42.43 -28.71 28.32
C LEU A 353 42.96 -28.83 26.89
N VAL A 354 43.65 -29.94 26.56
CA VAL A 354 44.15 -30.20 25.19
C VAL A 354 43.00 -30.40 24.19
N GLU A 355 41.92 -31.08 24.59
CA GLU A 355 40.74 -31.26 23.72
C GLU A 355 39.98 -29.95 23.47
N LYS A 356 39.89 -29.07 24.49
CA LYS A 356 39.34 -27.72 24.32
C LYS A 356 40.15 -26.92 23.30
N ASP A 357 41.47 -26.85 23.48
CA ASP A 357 42.36 -26.06 22.61
C ASP A 357 42.33 -26.57 21.15
N ARG A 358 42.18 -27.89 20.95
CA ARG A 358 42.03 -28.51 19.62
C ARG A 358 40.73 -28.10 18.91
N ARG A 359 39.61 -28.02 19.65
CA ARG A 359 38.34 -27.51 19.10
C ARG A 359 38.45 -26.04 18.70
N SER A 360 39.18 -25.24 19.48
CA SER A 360 39.47 -23.84 19.16
C SER A 360 40.30 -23.71 17.87
N GLU A 361 41.30 -24.57 17.66
CA GLU A 361 42.10 -24.65 16.43
C GLU A 361 41.27 -25.04 15.20
N GLU A 362 40.39 -26.03 15.34
CA GLU A 362 39.52 -26.47 14.24
C GLU A 362 38.54 -25.37 13.80
N ARG A 363 37.96 -24.65 14.78
CA ARG A 363 37.07 -23.52 14.52
C ARG A 363 37.79 -22.35 13.83
N TRP A 364 39.02 -22.04 14.25
CA TRP A 364 39.85 -21.02 13.58
C TRP A 364 40.14 -21.39 12.14
N ASN A 365 40.57 -22.63 11.89
CA ASN A 365 40.91 -23.11 10.55
C ASN A 365 39.68 -23.16 9.62
N GLN A 366 38.50 -23.52 10.12
CA GLN A 366 37.26 -23.44 9.34
C GLN A 366 36.92 -22.00 8.97
N THR A 367 37.04 -21.07 9.92
CA THR A 367 36.79 -19.65 9.67
C THR A 367 37.78 -19.09 8.65
N ALA A 368 39.07 -19.40 8.79
CA ALA A 368 40.11 -18.99 7.85
C ALA A 368 39.88 -19.55 6.43
N LYS A 369 39.43 -20.80 6.30
CA LYS A 369 39.08 -21.39 5.00
C LYS A 369 37.94 -20.66 4.31
N ARG A 370 36.90 -20.28 5.04
CA ARG A 370 35.77 -19.54 4.47
C ARG A 370 36.11 -18.09 4.17
N LEU A 371 36.99 -17.48 4.95
CA LEU A 371 37.53 -16.16 4.67
C LEU A 371 38.26 -16.14 3.33
N ARG A 372 39.07 -17.16 2.99
CA ARG A 372 39.77 -17.21 1.70
C ARG A 372 38.87 -17.12 0.46
N LEU A 373 37.58 -17.44 0.58
CA LEU A 373 36.63 -17.28 -0.53
C LEU A 373 36.42 -15.81 -0.94
N TRP A 374 36.69 -14.85 -0.05
CA TRP A 374 36.70 -13.43 -0.40
C TRP A 374 37.87 -13.04 -1.31
N GLU A 375 38.96 -13.82 -1.38
CA GLU A 375 40.09 -13.54 -2.28
C GLU A 375 39.69 -13.63 -3.76
N GLU A 376 38.59 -14.33 -4.07
CA GLU A 376 38.07 -14.50 -5.42
C GLU A 376 37.14 -13.35 -5.86
N GLU A 377 36.76 -12.44 -4.96
CA GLU A 377 35.84 -11.34 -5.24
C GLU A 377 36.57 -10.00 -5.48
N ASP A 378 36.29 -9.36 -6.62
CA ASP A 378 36.93 -8.12 -7.09
C ASP A 378 36.67 -6.89 -6.18
N CYS A 379 35.71 -6.98 -5.25
CA CYS A 379 35.37 -5.89 -4.32
C CYS A 379 36.32 -5.80 -3.11
N THR A 380 37.28 -6.72 -2.97
CA THR A 380 38.17 -6.76 -1.81
C THR A 380 39.35 -5.80 -1.95
N ALA A 381 39.49 -4.89 -0.99
CA ALA A 381 40.66 -4.00 -0.94
C ALA A 381 41.94 -4.78 -0.58
N ASN A 382 43.09 -4.42 -1.18
CA ASN A 382 44.39 -5.04 -0.91
C ASN A 382 44.74 -5.12 0.59
N GLN A 383 44.35 -4.11 1.37
CA GLN A 383 44.57 -4.10 2.81
C GLN A 383 43.75 -5.16 3.55
N THR A 384 42.52 -5.42 3.10
CA THR A 384 41.64 -6.47 3.64
C THR A 384 42.23 -7.84 3.33
N LEU A 385 42.75 -8.05 2.11
CA LEU A 385 43.45 -9.29 1.74
C LEU A 385 44.66 -9.58 2.64
N TRP A 386 45.45 -8.55 2.98
CA TRP A 386 46.59 -8.71 3.90
C TRP A 386 46.15 -9.06 5.32
N ASP A 387 45.06 -8.47 5.80
CA ASP A 387 44.51 -8.78 7.13
C ASP A 387 43.93 -10.20 7.17
N MET A 388 43.35 -10.68 6.07
CA MET A 388 42.85 -12.05 5.93
C MET A 388 43.97 -13.08 5.88
N GLU A 389 45.06 -12.77 5.17
CA GLU A 389 46.26 -13.59 5.16
C GLU A 389 46.89 -13.64 6.56
N ALA A 390 46.99 -12.51 7.26
CA ALA A 390 47.44 -12.46 8.65
C ALA A 390 46.53 -13.25 9.61
N PHE A 391 45.22 -13.29 9.37
CA PHE A 391 44.28 -14.13 10.10
C PHE A 391 44.55 -15.63 9.84
N ALA A 392 44.70 -16.02 8.57
CA ALA A 392 44.99 -17.40 8.19
C ALA A 392 46.34 -17.89 8.75
N GLU A 393 47.35 -17.01 8.82
CA GLU A 393 48.68 -17.31 9.38
C GLU A 393 48.76 -17.27 10.92
N GLN A 394 47.67 -16.98 11.64
CA GLN A 394 47.64 -16.85 13.11
C GLN A 394 48.54 -15.72 13.64
N LYS A 395 48.75 -14.64 12.86
CA LYS A 395 49.60 -13.49 13.22
C LYS A 395 48.82 -12.17 13.35
N ILE A 396 47.51 -12.21 13.20
CA ILE A 396 46.67 -11.01 13.26
C ILE A 396 46.65 -10.38 14.66
N THR A 397 46.72 -9.05 14.73
CA THR A 397 46.52 -8.30 15.98
C THR A 397 45.04 -8.02 16.22
N LYS A 398 44.66 -7.70 17.45
CA LYS A 398 43.27 -7.35 17.77
C LYS A 398 42.78 -6.15 16.97
N GLU A 399 43.63 -5.14 16.76
CA GLU A 399 43.29 -3.95 15.99
C GLU A 399 43.07 -4.29 14.50
N ALA A 400 43.94 -5.14 13.93
CA ALA A 400 43.80 -5.60 12.56
C ALA A 400 42.55 -6.47 12.36
N LEU A 401 42.19 -7.29 13.36
CA LEU A 401 40.96 -8.08 13.33
C LEU A 401 39.69 -7.21 13.35
N VAL A 402 39.64 -6.20 14.23
CA VAL A 402 38.49 -5.28 14.27
C VAL A 402 38.36 -4.51 12.95
N ARG A 403 39.48 -4.11 12.36
CA ARG A 403 39.50 -3.48 11.04
C ARG A 403 38.96 -4.42 9.95
N LEU A 404 39.41 -5.68 9.94
CA LEU A 404 38.93 -6.70 9.02
C LEU A 404 37.42 -6.94 9.15
N GLN A 405 36.91 -7.06 10.39
CA GLN A 405 35.48 -7.19 10.66
C GLN A 405 34.68 -6.00 10.13
N LYS A 406 35.19 -4.78 10.33
CA LYS A 406 34.56 -3.56 9.85
C LYS A 406 34.53 -3.51 8.31
N ALA A 407 35.64 -3.84 7.66
CA ALA A 407 35.72 -3.86 6.20
C ALA A 407 34.76 -4.89 5.59
N ILE A 408 34.69 -6.10 6.15
CA ILE A 408 33.73 -7.14 5.71
C ILE A 408 32.28 -6.69 5.95
N ALA A 409 31.99 -6.05 7.08
CA ALA A 409 30.65 -5.53 7.35
C ALA A 409 30.24 -4.42 6.38
N GLU A 410 31.15 -3.51 6.04
CA GLU A 410 30.94 -2.44 5.05
C GLU A 410 30.67 -3.04 3.65
N MET A 411 31.52 -3.95 3.17
CA MET A 411 31.33 -4.63 1.88
C MET A 411 29.99 -5.39 1.80
N ARG A 412 29.59 -6.08 2.88
CA ARG A 412 28.29 -6.77 2.93
C ARG A 412 27.11 -5.79 2.97
N SER A 413 27.27 -4.64 3.63
CA SER A 413 26.24 -3.60 3.65
C SER A 413 26.04 -2.99 2.27
N GLU A 414 27.13 -2.67 1.57
CA GLU A 414 27.09 -2.15 0.20
C GLU A 414 26.49 -3.17 -0.77
N ALA A 415 26.88 -4.45 -0.67
CA ALA A 415 26.29 -5.52 -1.47
C ALA A 415 24.79 -5.70 -1.19
N ALA A 416 24.34 -5.57 0.06
CA ALA A 416 22.92 -5.65 0.41
C ALA A 416 22.11 -4.46 -0.16
N GLU A 417 22.68 -3.25 -0.17
CA GLU A 417 22.03 -2.07 -0.75
C GLU A 417 21.92 -2.20 -2.28
N GLN A 418 23.00 -2.58 -2.95
CA GLN A 418 23.01 -2.85 -4.40
C GLN A 418 22.05 -3.98 -4.80
N GLN A 419 21.98 -5.06 -4.01
CA GLN A 419 21.02 -6.14 -4.24
C GLN A 419 19.59 -5.63 -4.20
N LYS A 420 19.25 -4.78 -3.21
CA LYS A 420 17.92 -4.21 -3.05
C LYS A 420 17.55 -3.27 -4.20
N GLU A 421 18.50 -2.44 -4.65
CA GLU A 421 18.31 -1.57 -5.82
C GLU A 421 18.07 -2.40 -7.09
N ALA A 422 18.93 -3.38 -7.37
CA ALA A 422 18.80 -4.27 -8.52
C ALA A 422 17.48 -5.05 -8.49
N GLU A 423 17.05 -5.55 -7.33
CA GLU A 423 15.74 -6.21 -7.18
C GLU A 423 14.57 -5.29 -7.46
N SER A 424 14.64 -4.03 -7.00
CA SER A 424 13.59 -3.05 -7.24
C SER A 424 13.42 -2.77 -8.74
N GLU A 425 14.54 -2.70 -9.46
CA GLU A 425 14.57 -2.44 -10.90
C GLU A 425 14.11 -3.66 -11.70
N ILE A 426 14.55 -4.87 -11.32
CA ILE A 426 14.04 -6.13 -11.89
C ILE A 426 12.51 -6.22 -11.73
N ARG A 427 11.96 -5.83 -10.57
CA ARG A 427 10.50 -5.82 -10.33
C ARG A 427 9.80 -4.75 -11.17
N ARG A 428 10.43 -3.58 -11.40
CA ARG A 428 9.89 -2.53 -12.28
C ARG A 428 9.83 -3.00 -13.72
N LEU A 429 10.96 -3.46 -14.27
CA LEU A 429 11.09 -4.00 -15.63
C LEU A 429 10.19 -5.23 -15.83
N GLY A 430 10.10 -6.12 -14.85
CA GLY A 430 9.25 -7.31 -14.92
C GLY A 430 7.74 -7.01 -14.93
N ARG A 431 7.31 -5.86 -14.38
CA ARG A 431 5.91 -5.40 -14.53
C ARG A 431 5.65 -4.90 -15.94
N GLN A 432 6.55 -4.11 -16.50
CA GLN A 432 6.46 -3.61 -17.87
C GLN A 432 6.50 -4.75 -18.89
N GLU A 433 7.38 -5.73 -18.69
CA GLU A 433 7.46 -6.95 -19.51
C GLU A 433 6.11 -7.68 -19.54
N LYS A 434 5.47 -7.88 -18.39
CA LYS A 434 4.15 -8.54 -18.32
C LYS A 434 3.05 -7.74 -19.02
N GLU A 435 3.00 -6.42 -18.84
CA GLU A 435 2.00 -5.58 -19.50
C GLU A 435 2.14 -5.63 -21.03
N LEU A 436 3.37 -5.53 -21.55
CA LEU A 436 3.65 -5.62 -22.98
C LEU A 436 3.38 -7.03 -23.53
N GLU A 437 3.71 -8.09 -22.78
CA GLU A 437 3.38 -9.48 -23.16
C GLU A 437 1.86 -9.72 -23.24
N GLU A 438 1.10 -9.15 -22.30
CA GLU A 438 -0.37 -9.22 -22.34
C GLU A 438 -0.93 -8.49 -23.56
N ASP A 439 -0.40 -7.31 -23.90
CA ASP A 439 -0.83 -6.55 -25.06
C ASP A 439 -0.47 -7.24 -26.38
N LEU A 440 0.73 -7.82 -26.45
CA LEU A 440 1.16 -8.64 -27.58
C LEU A 440 0.27 -9.88 -27.74
N LYS A 441 -0.11 -10.53 -26.63
CA LYS A 441 -1.04 -11.67 -26.64
C LYS A 441 -2.42 -11.27 -27.15
N LYS A 442 -2.94 -10.10 -26.79
CA LYS A 442 -4.21 -9.58 -27.32
C LYS A 442 -4.13 -9.33 -28.82
N LEU A 443 -3.03 -8.71 -29.29
CA LEU A 443 -2.79 -8.44 -30.71
C LEU A 443 -2.66 -9.73 -31.54
N ARG A 444 -1.96 -10.76 -31.01
CA ARG A 444 -1.85 -12.09 -31.64
C ARG A 444 -3.20 -12.80 -31.79
N GLN A 445 -4.14 -12.55 -30.89
CA GLN A 445 -5.52 -13.08 -30.98
C GLN A 445 -6.38 -12.34 -32.02
N GLY A 446 -5.81 -11.41 -32.79
CA GLY A 446 -6.50 -10.67 -33.83
C GLY A 446 -7.42 -9.57 -33.30
N LYS A 447 -7.49 -9.37 -31.98
CA LYS A 447 -8.23 -8.29 -31.35
C LYS A 447 -7.33 -7.07 -31.25
N ASN A 448 -7.72 -5.98 -31.89
CA ASN A 448 -7.14 -4.67 -31.63
C ASN A 448 -7.35 -4.37 -30.13
N ALA A 449 -6.27 -4.10 -29.40
CA ALA A 449 -6.35 -3.75 -27.98
C ALA A 449 -6.92 -2.34 -27.85
N TYR A 450 -8.24 -2.23 -27.86
CA TYR A 450 -8.96 -0.97 -27.69
C TYR A 450 -8.98 -0.57 -26.21
N PRO A 451 -9.11 0.74 -25.91
CA PRO A 451 -9.37 1.18 -24.54
C PRO A 451 -10.57 0.44 -23.95
N LYS A 452 -10.47 -0.02 -22.70
CA LYS A 452 -11.54 -0.79 -22.03
C LYS A 452 -12.89 -0.06 -22.05
N ASP A 453 -12.87 1.26 -21.92
CA ASP A 453 -14.09 2.08 -21.97
C ASP A 453 -14.77 2.05 -23.34
N LEU A 454 -14.00 1.97 -24.45
CA LEU A 454 -14.57 1.83 -25.79
C LEU A 454 -15.21 0.46 -25.99
N GLU A 455 -14.56 -0.62 -25.53
CA GLU A 455 -15.12 -1.98 -25.62
C GLU A 455 -16.39 -2.13 -24.78
N HIS A 456 -16.42 -1.51 -23.59
CA HIS A 456 -17.60 -1.49 -22.74
C HIS A 456 -18.75 -0.72 -23.37
N ALA A 457 -18.50 0.48 -23.91
CA ALA A 457 -19.51 1.27 -24.61
C ALA A 457 -20.06 0.51 -25.83
N ARG A 458 -19.18 -0.10 -26.64
CA ARG A 458 -19.57 -0.94 -27.79
C ARG A 458 -20.50 -2.08 -27.36
N SER A 459 -20.09 -2.83 -26.34
CA SER A 459 -20.85 -3.99 -25.85
C SER A 459 -22.18 -3.60 -25.22
N TYR A 460 -22.22 -2.45 -24.52
CA TYR A 460 -23.43 -1.91 -23.91
C TYR A 460 -24.45 -1.50 -24.98
N ILE A 461 -24.04 -0.69 -25.95
CA ILE A 461 -24.90 -0.23 -27.04
C ILE A 461 -25.41 -1.42 -27.85
N GLN A 462 -24.54 -2.39 -28.15
CA GLN A 462 -24.93 -3.60 -28.89
C GLN A 462 -25.97 -4.45 -28.14
N LYS A 463 -25.82 -4.60 -26.82
CA LYS A 463 -26.78 -5.35 -25.99
C LYS A 463 -28.14 -4.64 -25.92
N ARG A 464 -28.14 -3.33 -25.69
CA ARG A 464 -29.37 -2.52 -25.58
C ARG A 464 -30.10 -2.43 -26.92
N LEU A 465 -29.38 -2.30 -28.03
CA LEU A 465 -29.97 -2.36 -29.38
C LEU A 465 -30.65 -3.71 -29.66
N LEU A 466 -30.08 -4.82 -29.17
CA LEU A 466 -30.71 -6.13 -29.27
C LEU A 466 -32.01 -6.21 -28.46
N GLU A 467 -32.01 -5.65 -27.24
CA GLU A 467 -33.19 -5.60 -26.35
C GLU A 467 -34.35 -4.79 -26.97
N GLU A 468 -34.07 -3.63 -27.59
CA GLU A 468 -35.12 -2.76 -28.13
C GLU A 468 -35.58 -3.14 -29.55
N THR A 469 -34.68 -3.61 -30.41
CA THR A 469 -35.00 -3.86 -31.83
C THR A 469 -35.31 -5.33 -32.12
N GLY A 470 -34.99 -6.24 -31.19
CA GLY A 470 -35.12 -7.69 -31.37
C GLY A 470 -34.20 -8.27 -32.44
N LYS A 471 -33.28 -7.47 -33.01
CA LYS A 471 -32.32 -7.87 -34.04
C LYS A 471 -30.90 -7.61 -33.56
N SER A 472 -29.98 -8.51 -33.91
CA SER A 472 -28.56 -8.32 -33.61
C SER A 472 -27.97 -7.31 -34.60
N VAL A 473 -27.80 -6.07 -34.14
CA VAL A 473 -27.11 -5.01 -34.89
C VAL A 473 -25.65 -4.99 -34.47
N HIS A 474 -24.73 -5.00 -35.43
CA HIS A 474 -23.30 -4.90 -35.15
C HIS A 474 -22.92 -3.43 -34.89
N VAL A 475 -22.26 -3.20 -33.77
CA VAL A 475 -21.64 -1.91 -33.43
C VAL A 475 -20.14 -2.11 -33.61
N GLU A 476 -19.55 -1.47 -34.62
CA GLU A 476 -18.16 -1.67 -35.01
C GLU A 476 -17.34 -0.40 -34.82
N VAL A 477 -16.03 -0.56 -34.61
CA VAL A 477 -15.11 0.58 -34.49
C VAL A 477 -14.65 0.96 -35.88
N LEU A 478 -14.62 2.26 -36.20
CA LEU A 478 -14.24 2.74 -37.54
C LEU A 478 -12.92 2.13 -38.02
N ALA A 479 -11.89 2.05 -37.18
CA ALA A 479 -10.59 1.48 -37.51
C ALA A 479 -10.63 0.04 -38.06
N ASP A 480 -11.63 -0.76 -37.68
CA ASP A 480 -11.81 -2.13 -38.19
C ASP A 480 -12.49 -2.16 -39.58
N LEU A 481 -13.20 -1.10 -39.95
CA LEU A 481 -13.99 -0.99 -41.19
C LEU A 481 -13.23 -0.37 -42.37
N ILE A 482 -12.03 0.15 -42.12
CA ILE A 482 -11.20 0.83 -43.11
C ILE A 482 -9.81 0.19 -43.24
N ASP A 483 -9.24 0.28 -44.43
CA ASP A 483 -7.87 -0.13 -44.73
C ASP A 483 -7.15 0.94 -45.55
N ILE A 484 -5.81 0.94 -45.52
CA ILE A 484 -4.98 1.96 -46.18
C ILE A 484 -4.20 1.31 -47.33
N LYS A 485 -4.41 1.82 -48.55
CA LYS A 485 -3.76 1.32 -49.79
C LYS A 485 -2.27 1.61 -49.84
N SER A 486 -1.86 2.83 -49.50
CA SER A 486 -0.47 3.29 -49.63
C SER A 486 0.24 3.33 -48.28
N ASP A 487 1.35 2.60 -48.16
CA ASP A 487 2.15 2.60 -46.92
C ASP A 487 2.86 3.95 -46.69
N VAL A 488 3.08 4.74 -47.76
CA VAL A 488 3.73 6.06 -47.69
C VAL A 488 2.88 7.09 -46.94
N TRP A 489 1.56 7.02 -47.10
CA TRP A 489 0.61 7.97 -46.49
C TRP A 489 -0.04 7.44 -45.22
N ARG A 490 0.30 6.22 -44.78
CA ARG A 490 -0.27 5.56 -43.60
C ARG A 490 -0.16 6.42 -42.34
N ASN A 491 1.04 6.95 -42.07
CA ASN A 491 1.26 7.76 -40.88
C ASN A 491 0.43 9.05 -40.89
N ALA A 492 0.30 9.68 -42.06
CA ALA A 492 -0.50 10.87 -42.25
C ALA A 492 -2.00 10.58 -42.03
N VAL A 493 -2.52 9.47 -42.55
CA VAL A 493 -3.92 9.03 -42.35
C VAL A 493 -4.18 8.71 -40.88
N GLU A 494 -3.38 7.82 -40.27
CA GLU A 494 -3.51 7.38 -38.87
C GLU A 494 -3.38 8.54 -37.89
N GLY A 495 -2.46 9.46 -38.19
CA GLY A 495 -2.17 10.63 -37.38
C GLY A 495 -3.30 11.66 -37.46
N TYR A 496 -3.77 11.97 -38.68
CA TYR A 496 -4.84 12.95 -38.88
C TYR A 496 -6.19 12.46 -38.36
N MET A 497 -6.51 11.18 -38.55
CA MET A 497 -7.73 10.60 -37.97
C MET A 497 -7.71 10.62 -36.44
N GLY A 498 -6.53 10.51 -35.81
CA GLY A 498 -6.37 10.70 -34.37
C GLY A 498 -7.36 9.84 -33.57
N GLY A 499 -8.15 10.47 -32.69
CA GLY A 499 -9.21 9.80 -31.92
C GLY A 499 -10.45 9.40 -32.74
N ASN A 500 -10.68 9.99 -33.92
CA ASN A 500 -11.86 9.71 -34.75
C ASN A 500 -11.84 8.28 -35.32
N LYS A 501 -10.67 7.63 -35.39
CA LYS A 501 -10.60 6.21 -35.78
C LYS A 501 -11.20 5.26 -34.74
N LEU A 502 -11.40 5.73 -33.51
CA LEU A 502 -12.04 4.99 -32.42
C LEU A 502 -13.55 5.22 -32.36
N SER A 503 -14.12 5.99 -33.30
CA SER A 503 -15.56 6.24 -33.32
C SER A 503 -16.35 4.97 -33.61
N LEU A 504 -17.48 4.83 -32.92
CA LEU A 504 -18.43 3.73 -33.10
C LEU A 504 -19.33 4.02 -34.30
N ILE A 505 -19.48 3.01 -35.15
CA ILE A 505 -20.31 3.03 -36.34
C ILE A 505 -21.44 2.01 -36.17
N VAL A 506 -22.65 2.42 -36.51
CA VAL A 506 -23.88 1.61 -36.49
C VAL A 506 -24.56 1.75 -37.85
N ASP A 507 -25.33 0.75 -38.27
CA ASP A 507 -26.11 0.83 -39.51
C ASP A 507 -27.09 2.03 -39.45
N PRO A 508 -27.22 2.83 -40.54
CA PRO A 508 -28.07 4.02 -40.58
C PRO A 508 -29.51 3.80 -40.12
N ARG A 509 -30.07 2.60 -40.32
CA ARG A 509 -31.45 2.29 -39.92
C ARG A 509 -31.67 2.29 -38.40
N TYR A 510 -30.60 2.16 -37.62
CA TYR A 510 -30.65 2.00 -36.16
C TYR A 510 -29.95 3.12 -35.40
N ILE A 511 -29.40 4.13 -36.09
CA ILE A 511 -28.59 5.18 -35.46
C ILE A 511 -29.39 6.05 -34.48
N GLY A 512 -30.64 6.40 -34.83
CA GLY A 512 -31.51 7.19 -33.96
C GLY A 512 -31.80 6.52 -32.62
N THR A 513 -31.88 5.18 -32.60
CA THR A 513 -32.02 4.40 -31.37
C THR A 513 -30.68 4.32 -30.63
N ALA A 514 -29.58 4.10 -31.34
CA ALA A 514 -28.24 4.04 -30.75
C ALA A 514 -27.84 5.36 -30.05
N MET A 515 -28.26 6.52 -30.58
CA MET A 515 -28.03 7.82 -29.96
C MET A 515 -28.75 7.99 -28.63
N LYS A 516 -30.00 7.50 -28.51
CA LYS A 516 -30.74 7.51 -27.24
C LYS A 516 -30.06 6.65 -26.18
N ILE A 517 -29.61 5.46 -26.58
CA ILE A 517 -28.85 4.55 -25.71
C ILE A 517 -27.50 5.17 -25.30
N TYR A 518 -26.87 5.92 -26.22
CA TYR A 518 -25.62 6.62 -25.93
C TYR A 518 -25.81 7.73 -24.86
N GLU A 519 -26.97 8.40 -24.82
CA GLU A 519 -27.29 9.40 -23.78
C GLU A 519 -27.43 8.78 -22.38
N GLU A 520 -27.80 7.49 -22.28
CA GLU A 520 -27.86 6.75 -21.02
C GLU A 520 -26.47 6.46 -20.42
N LEU A 521 -25.38 6.60 -21.20
CA LEU A 521 -24.02 6.34 -20.74
C LEU A 521 -23.47 7.47 -19.86
N ASP A 522 -22.64 7.10 -18.88
CA ASP A 522 -21.98 8.06 -17.98
C ASP A 522 -21.06 9.03 -18.72
N LYS A 523 -21.40 10.32 -18.64
CA LYS A 523 -20.69 11.44 -19.30
C LYS A 523 -19.22 11.52 -18.89
N ASN A 524 -18.87 11.19 -17.65
CA ASN A 524 -17.50 11.32 -17.14
C ASN A 524 -16.62 10.14 -17.56
N ARG A 525 -17.21 8.97 -17.76
CA ARG A 525 -16.48 7.76 -18.14
C ARG A 525 -16.29 7.62 -19.64
N TYR A 526 -17.29 8.01 -20.44
CA TYR A 526 -17.30 7.74 -21.89
C TYR A 526 -17.06 8.98 -22.76
N PHE A 527 -16.53 10.08 -22.20
CA PHE A 527 -16.30 11.35 -22.92
C PHE A 527 -15.39 11.26 -24.17
N ARG A 528 -14.54 10.21 -24.26
CA ARG A 528 -13.65 9.97 -25.41
C ARG A 528 -14.28 9.08 -26.48
N VAL A 529 -15.39 8.42 -26.17
CA VAL A 529 -16.12 7.59 -27.14
C VAL A 529 -17.01 8.53 -27.96
N ALA A 530 -17.10 8.29 -29.26
CA ALA A 530 -17.96 9.06 -30.15
C ALA A 530 -18.78 8.11 -31.00
N LEU A 531 -20.08 8.36 -31.11
CA LEU A 531 -20.99 7.64 -32.00
C LEU A 531 -21.25 8.50 -33.24
N VAL A 532 -21.02 7.95 -34.43
CA VAL A 532 -21.17 8.69 -35.69
C VAL A 532 -22.61 8.64 -36.18
N ASP A 533 -23.16 9.80 -36.54
CA ASP A 533 -24.46 9.92 -37.20
C ASP A 533 -24.37 9.46 -38.67
N THR A 534 -24.49 8.15 -38.88
CA THR A 534 -24.38 7.55 -40.22
C THR A 534 -25.53 7.92 -41.15
N GLU A 535 -26.68 8.35 -40.62
CA GLU A 535 -27.83 8.79 -41.43
C GLU A 535 -27.55 10.16 -42.04
N LYS A 536 -27.16 11.15 -41.22
CA LYS A 536 -26.82 12.49 -41.72
C LYS A 536 -25.58 12.53 -42.60
N VAL A 537 -24.61 11.67 -42.33
CA VAL A 537 -23.39 11.57 -43.15
C VAL A 537 -23.72 11.10 -44.57
N MET A 538 -24.71 10.21 -44.74
CA MET A 538 -25.18 9.78 -46.06
C MET A 538 -25.91 10.91 -46.80
N GLU A 539 -26.80 11.64 -46.11
CA GLU A 539 -27.52 12.80 -46.70
C GLU A 539 -26.57 13.94 -47.13
N SER A 540 -25.51 14.17 -46.35
CA SER A 540 -24.52 15.22 -46.63
C SER A 540 -23.50 14.80 -47.69
N GLY A 541 -23.14 13.50 -47.73
CA GLY A 541 -22.16 12.94 -48.66
C GLY A 541 -22.56 13.01 -50.13
N GLU A 542 -23.86 13.08 -50.43
CA GLU A 542 -24.35 13.27 -51.81
C GLU A 542 -24.02 14.66 -52.39
N ASN A 543 -23.71 15.66 -51.54
CA ASN A 543 -23.53 17.05 -51.95
C ASN A 543 -22.07 17.55 -51.98
N GLU A 544 -21.10 16.83 -51.41
CA GLU A 544 -19.70 17.26 -51.34
C GLU A 544 -18.77 16.34 -52.14
N LYS A 545 -18.26 16.83 -53.28
CA LYS A 545 -17.21 16.15 -54.04
C LYS A 545 -15.85 16.35 -53.38
N ASN A 546 -15.09 15.26 -53.21
CA ASN A 546 -13.71 15.28 -52.74
C ASN A 546 -12.83 16.22 -53.59
N LEU A 547 -11.91 16.92 -52.94
CA LEU A 547 -10.89 17.70 -53.65
C LEU A 547 -9.93 16.76 -54.40
N PRO A 548 -9.44 17.14 -55.59
CA PRO A 548 -8.45 16.35 -56.31
C PRO A 548 -7.16 16.24 -55.49
N GLY A 549 -6.67 15.03 -55.26
CA GLY A 549 -5.49 14.78 -54.42
C GLY A 549 -5.79 14.73 -52.91
N ALA A 550 -7.04 14.49 -52.53
CA ALA A 550 -7.44 14.34 -51.14
C ALA A 550 -6.84 13.09 -50.48
N LEU A 551 -6.59 13.15 -49.18
CA LEU A 551 -6.11 12.03 -48.37
C LEU A 551 -7.11 10.87 -48.34
N ALA A 552 -8.40 11.16 -48.57
CA ALA A 552 -9.46 10.15 -48.65
C ALA A 552 -9.25 9.10 -49.76
N GLU A 553 -8.50 9.42 -50.82
CA GLU A 553 -8.20 8.48 -51.92
C GLU A 553 -7.37 7.28 -51.48
N GLU A 554 -6.55 7.45 -50.44
CA GLU A 554 -5.63 6.43 -49.92
C GLU A 554 -6.31 5.41 -49.00
N VAL A 555 -7.55 5.68 -48.59
CA VAL A 555 -8.32 4.84 -47.67
C VAL A 555 -9.37 4.04 -48.44
N THR A 556 -9.56 2.77 -48.09
CA THR A 556 -10.65 1.91 -48.56
C THR A 556 -11.59 1.60 -47.41
N ALA A 557 -12.90 1.60 -47.68
CA ALA A 557 -13.94 1.27 -46.70
C ALA A 557 -14.80 0.13 -47.25
N GLY A 558 -15.25 -0.79 -46.38
CA GLY A 558 -16.08 -1.93 -46.77
C GLY A 558 -17.58 -1.60 -46.98
N PHE A 559 -18.06 -0.48 -46.44
CA PHE A 559 -19.47 -0.07 -46.50
C PHE A 559 -19.62 1.38 -47.00
N ASP A 560 -20.71 1.64 -47.74
CA ASP A 560 -20.96 2.96 -48.36
C ASP A 560 -21.09 4.10 -47.33
N TYR A 561 -21.76 3.85 -46.20
CA TYR A 561 -21.90 4.84 -45.12
C TYR A 561 -20.57 5.12 -44.39
N VAL A 562 -19.67 4.14 -44.33
CA VAL A 562 -18.31 4.33 -43.81
C VAL A 562 -17.49 5.15 -44.79
N ARG A 563 -17.64 4.89 -46.10
CA ARG A 563 -16.98 5.65 -47.15
C ARG A 563 -17.38 7.11 -47.12
N ALA A 564 -18.68 7.40 -47.02
CA ALA A 564 -19.20 8.76 -46.88
C ALA A 564 -18.60 9.49 -45.67
N TYR A 565 -18.42 8.80 -44.53
CA TYR A 565 -17.79 9.38 -43.35
C TYR A 565 -16.29 9.67 -43.55
N VAL A 566 -15.57 8.75 -44.19
CA VAL A 566 -14.14 8.95 -44.53
C VAL A 566 -13.97 10.12 -45.50
N ASP A 567 -14.86 10.24 -46.48
CA ASP A 567 -14.87 11.37 -47.43
C ASP A 567 -15.18 12.69 -46.74
N PHE A 568 -16.11 12.72 -45.79
CA PHE A 568 -16.38 13.90 -44.99
C PHE A 568 -15.14 14.36 -44.18
N LEU A 569 -14.42 13.42 -43.56
CA LEU A 569 -13.25 13.74 -42.72
C LEU A 569 -11.99 14.07 -43.53
N LEU A 570 -11.68 13.27 -44.56
CA LEU A 570 -10.41 13.31 -45.28
C LEU A 570 -10.52 13.93 -46.68
N GLY A 571 -11.73 14.13 -47.21
CA GLY A 571 -11.97 14.64 -48.56
C GLY A 571 -11.57 16.10 -48.76
N ARG A 572 -11.44 16.85 -47.66
CA ARG A 572 -10.99 18.25 -47.64
C ARG A 572 -9.48 18.41 -47.37
N VAL A 573 -8.78 17.31 -47.06
CA VAL A 573 -7.36 17.31 -46.68
C VAL A 573 -6.53 16.96 -47.90
N VAL A 574 -5.74 17.91 -48.40
CA VAL A 574 -4.94 17.71 -49.62
C VAL A 574 -3.56 17.11 -49.27
N LYS A 575 -3.11 16.12 -50.05
CA LYS A 575 -1.75 15.57 -49.98
C LYS A 575 -0.74 16.58 -50.51
N CYS A 576 0.23 16.99 -49.69
CA CYS A 576 1.29 17.95 -50.06
C CYS A 576 2.69 17.33 -49.93
N SER A 577 3.59 17.67 -50.85
CA SER A 577 4.97 17.20 -50.87
C SER A 577 5.94 18.16 -50.16
N SER A 578 5.57 19.44 -50.05
CA SER A 578 6.43 20.49 -49.49
C SER A 578 5.65 21.49 -48.61
N VAL A 579 6.39 22.25 -47.78
CA VAL A 579 5.83 23.31 -46.93
C VAL A 579 5.25 24.47 -47.76
N GLU A 580 5.75 24.68 -48.98
CA GLU A 580 5.26 25.71 -49.90
C GLU A 580 3.89 25.35 -50.49
N GLU A 581 3.64 24.06 -50.74
CA GLU A 581 2.34 23.53 -51.14
C GLU A 581 1.32 23.61 -49.99
N LEU A 582 1.74 23.32 -48.76
CA LEU A 582 0.88 23.42 -47.57
C LEU A 582 0.26 24.82 -47.41
N ARG A 583 1.02 25.89 -47.71
CA ARG A 583 0.52 27.29 -47.62
C ARG A 583 -0.56 27.63 -48.65
N LYS A 584 -0.63 26.90 -49.77
CA LYS A 584 -1.62 27.13 -50.84
C LYS A 584 -2.93 26.39 -50.56
N CYS A 585 -2.91 25.40 -49.68
CA CYS A 585 -4.06 24.58 -49.32
C CYS A 585 -4.77 25.13 -48.07
N ARG A 586 -6.09 24.98 -48.01
CA ARG A 586 -6.89 25.35 -46.82
C ARG A 586 -6.64 24.37 -45.66
N VAL A 587 -6.57 23.08 -45.98
CA VAL A 587 -6.12 22.00 -45.10
C VAL A 587 -5.22 21.09 -45.91
N GLY A 588 -3.99 20.85 -45.46
CA GLY A 588 -3.03 20.01 -46.15
C GLY A 588 -2.16 19.23 -45.19
N ILE A 589 -1.70 18.05 -45.61
CA ILE A 589 -0.82 17.19 -44.81
C ILE A 589 0.33 16.63 -45.67
N THR A 590 1.51 16.52 -45.07
CA THR A 590 2.66 15.84 -45.71
C THR A 590 2.81 14.41 -45.22
N LYS A 591 3.57 13.60 -45.96
CA LYS A 591 3.98 12.24 -45.58
C LYS A 591 4.69 12.18 -44.21
N ASP A 592 5.38 13.26 -43.84
CA ASP A 592 6.12 13.40 -42.57
C ASP A 592 5.22 13.88 -41.41
N CYS A 593 3.89 13.79 -41.58
CA CYS A 593 2.89 14.16 -40.58
C CYS A 593 2.91 15.65 -40.19
N MET A 594 3.29 16.54 -41.11
CA MET A 594 3.11 17.99 -40.96
C MET A 594 1.71 18.39 -41.42
N LEU A 595 0.92 18.94 -40.51
CA LEU A 595 -0.45 19.37 -40.77
C LEU A 595 -0.53 20.89 -40.86
N TYR A 596 -1.11 21.38 -41.95
CA TYR A 596 -1.53 22.77 -42.10
C TYR A 596 -3.04 22.87 -42.05
N HIS A 597 -3.59 23.60 -41.08
CA HIS A 597 -5.03 23.83 -40.97
C HIS A 597 -5.31 25.15 -40.23
N SER A 598 -6.42 25.82 -40.54
CA SER A 598 -6.82 27.07 -39.87
C SER A 598 -5.69 28.11 -39.78
N PHE A 599 -4.88 28.23 -40.85
CA PHE A 599 -3.70 29.10 -40.96
C PHE A 599 -2.54 28.79 -39.99
N ARG A 600 -2.48 27.57 -39.42
CA ARG A 600 -1.41 27.11 -38.53
C ARG A 600 -0.73 25.86 -39.08
N LEU A 601 0.58 25.76 -38.85
CA LEU A 601 1.39 24.58 -39.13
C LEU A 601 1.68 23.85 -37.83
N GLN A 602 1.44 22.54 -37.78
CA GLN A 602 1.58 21.72 -36.57
C GLN A 602 2.11 20.32 -36.93
N HIS A 603 2.93 19.75 -36.04
CA HIS A 603 3.25 18.32 -36.08
C HIS A 603 2.10 17.52 -35.48
N VAL A 604 1.61 16.51 -36.23
CA VAL A 604 0.65 15.56 -35.67
C VAL A 604 1.32 14.74 -34.56
N ASN A 605 0.58 14.44 -33.49
CA ASN A 605 1.10 13.67 -32.36
C ASN A 605 1.68 12.32 -32.85
N PRO A 606 3.00 12.07 -32.65
CA PRO A 606 3.65 10.81 -33.03
C PRO A 606 2.99 9.56 -32.46
N GLU A 607 2.42 9.64 -31.26
CA GLU A 607 1.73 8.50 -30.65
C GLU A 607 0.50 8.05 -31.45
N ASN A 608 -0.15 8.96 -32.19
CA ASN A 608 -1.35 8.62 -32.96
C ASN A 608 -1.05 7.70 -34.13
N TYR A 609 0.13 7.78 -34.74
CA TYR A 609 0.52 6.97 -35.90
C TYR A 609 1.63 5.96 -35.62
N THR A 610 2.18 5.94 -34.40
CA THR A 610 3.09 4.89 -33.92
C THR A 610 2.34 3.92 -33.00
N ARG A 611 2.26 4.22 -31.70
CA ARG A 611 1.65 3.35 -30.67
C ARG A 611 0.15 3.10 -30.89
N ASN A 612 -0.58 4.11 -31.35
CA ASN A 612 -2.03 4.03 -31.58
C ASN A 612 -2.39 3.80 -33.06
N ALA A 613 -1.49 3.28 -33.89
CA ALA A 613 -1.83 2.86 -35.25
C ALA A 613 -2.74 1.62 -35.21
N LEU A 614 -3.97 1.74 -35.71
CA LEU A 614 -5.04 0.74 -35.54
C LEU A 614 -5.73 0.37 -36.86
N ILE A 615 -5.46 1.09 -37.95
CA ILE A 615 -6.13 0.94 -39.24
C ILE A 615 -5.42 -0.14 -40.08
N GLY A 616 -6.10 -1.26 -40.31
CA GLY A 616 -5.67 -2.32 -41.22
C GLY A 616 -4.78 -3.42 -40.61
N SER A 617 -4.63 -4.52 -41.34
CA SER A 617 -3.87 -5.72 -40.92
C SER A 617 -2.36 -5.49 -40.82
N MET A 618 -1.81 -4.62 -41.67
CA MET A 618 -0.39 -4.28 -41.69
C MET A 618 0.05 -3.41 -40.49
N SER A 619 -0.84 -2.55 -39.98
CA SER A 619 -0.58 -1.76 -38.76
C SER A 619 -0.45 -2.66 -37.52
N ARG A 620 -1.27 -3.73 -37.43
CA ARG A 620 -1.16 -4.75 -36.38
C ARG A 620 0.20 -5.45 -36.40
N LYS A 621 0.69 -5.83 -37.59
CA LYS A 621 2.00 -6.48 -37.74
C LYS A 621 3.14 -5.55 -37.33
N LYS A 622 3.15 -4.29 -37.78
CA LYS A 622 4.16 -3.29 -37.38
C LYS A 622 4.13 -3.02 -35.87
N ARG A 623 2.95 -2.96 -35.25
CA ARG A 623 2.81 -2.80 -33.80
C ARG A 623 3.33 -4.02 -33.04
N MET A 624 3.09 -5.23 -33.53
CA MET A 624 3.68 -6.45 -32.96
C MET A 624 5.20 -6.41 -33.03
N GLU A 625 5.77 -6.05 -34.19
CA GLU A 625 7.23 -5.91 -34.35
C GLU A 625 7.83 -4.87 -33.40
N GLN A 626 7.14 -3.73 -33.18
CA GLN A 626 7.55 -2.71 -32.21
C GLN A 626 7.50 -3.21 -30.76
N LEU A 627 6.41 -3.88 -30.35
CA LEU A 627 6.28 -4.44 -29.01
C LEU A 627 7.28 -5.57 -28.76
N GLU A 628 7.58 -6.38 -29.78
CA GLU A 628 8.62 -7.41 -29.72
C GLU A 628 10.01 -6.77 -29.55
N ALA A 629 10.30 -5.67 -30.24
CA ALA A 629 11.54 -4.92 -30.07
C ALA A 629 11.64 -4.25 -28.68
N GLU A 630 10.57 -3.66 -28.17
CA GLU A 630 10.52 -3.07 -26.82
C GLU A 630 10.69 -4.16 -25.74
N LEU A 631 10.08 -5.33 -25.91
CA LEU A 631 10.26 -6.47 -25.02
C LEU A 631 11.70 -6.98 -25.01
N GLU A 632 12.33 -7.07 -26.18
CA GLU A 632 13.73 -7.48 -26.25
C GLU A 632 14.65 -6.45 -25.59
N GLY A 633 14.39 -5.15 -25.79
CA GLY A 633 15.10 -4.07 -25.09
C GLY A 633 14.99 -4.17 -23.57
N ILE A 634 13.77 -4.39 -23.04
CA ILE A 634 13.55 -4.58 -21.59
C ILE A 634 14.26 -5.83 -21.07
N ARG A 635 14.29 -6.92 -21.85
CA ARG A 635 15.03 -8.14 -21.49
C ARG A 635 16.54 -7.91 -21.48
N GLU A 636 17.06 -7.14 -22.43
CA GLU A 636 18.47 -6.74 -22.45
C GLU A 636 18.82 -5.83 -21.26
N GLU A 637 17.97 -4.88 -20.89
CA GLU A 637 18.15 -4.03 -19.70
C GLU A 637 18.08 -4.81 -18.38
N LYS A 638 17.32 -5.91 -18.34
CA LYS A 638 17.15 -6.76 -17.15
C LYS A 638 18.35 -7.65 -16.87
N LYS A 639 19.03 -8.15 -17.91
CA LYS A 639 20.23 -9.02 -17.79
C LYS A 639 21.32 -8.47 -16.85
N PRO A 640 21.82 -7.22 -17.01
CA PRO A 640 22.85 -6.69 -16.12
C PRO A 640 22.36 -6.56 -14.67
N GLN A 641 21.08 -6.23 -14.45
CA GLN A 641 20.52 -6.16 -13.10
C GLN A 641 20.45 -7.55 -12.43
N GLU A 642 20.13 -8.60 -13.20
CA GLU A 642 20.16 -9.98 -12.71
C GLU A 642 21.58 -10.47 -12.40
N GLU A 643 22.57 -10.04 -13.19
CA GLU A 643 23.99 -10.30 -12.92
C GLU A 643 24.45 -9.62 -11.63
N ILE A 644 24.11 -8.32 -11.44
CA ILE A 644 24.40 -7.57 -10.20
C ILE A 644 23.75 -8.26 -8.99
N ARG A 645 22.47 -8.63 -9.09
CA ARG A 645 21.79 -9.35 -7.99
C ARG A 645 22.52 -10.64 -7.63
N ARG A 646 22.95 -11.43 -8.63
CA ARG A 646 23.68 -12.69 -8.42
C ARG A 646 25.06 -12.46 -7.81
N SER A 647 25.80 -11.43 -8.21
CA SER A 647 27.09 -11.11 -7.59
C SER A 647 26.92 -10.68 -6.14
N CYS A 648 25.94 -9.82 -5.85
CA CYS A 648 25.66 -9.40 -4.47
C CYS A 648 25.21 -10.58 -3.58
N GLU A 649 24.40 -11.50 -4.12
CA GLU A 649 23.98 -12.71 -3.41
C GLU A 649 25.17 -13.58 -3.01
N ARG A 650 26.13 -13.81 -3.93
CA ARG A 650 27.39 -14.52 -3.61
C ARG A 650 28.15 -13.84 -2.46
N ILE A 651 28.32 -12.52 -2.52
CA ILE A 651 29.03 -11.75 -1.47
C ILE A 651 28.34 -11.89 -0.10
N LEU A 652 27.00 -11.91 -0.07
CA LEU A 652 26.24 -12.02 1.18
C LEU A 652 26.31 -13.41 1.82
N GLU A 653 26.55 -14.46 1.04
CA GLU A 653 26.76 -15.84 1.52
C GLU A 653 28.16 -16.08 2.13
N LEU A 654 29.12 -15.18 1.88
CA LEU A 654 30.49 -15.31 2.40
C LEU A 654 30.58 -15.09 3.93
N GLU A 655 31.69 -15.57 4.51
CA GLU A 655 31.94 -15.51 5.95
C GLU A 655 32.00 -14.08 6.46
N ALA A 656 31.26 -13.81 7.54
CA ALA A 656 30.99 -12.46 8.02
C ALA A 656 31.72 -12.10 9.32
N LEU A 657 32.50 -13.02 9.90
CA LEU A 657 33.21 -12.82 11.16
C LEU A 657 32.31 -12.33 12.29
N LEU A 658 31.20 -13.04 12.53
CA LEU A 658 30.13 -12.61 13.46
C LEU A 658 30.49 -12.66 14.96
N LEU A 659 31.60 -13.28 15.35
CA LEU A 659 32.03 -13.37 16.75
C LEU A 659 32.70 -12.08 17.21
N ASP A 660 32.69 -11.80 18.51
CA ASP A 660 33.40 -10.62 19.03
C ASP A 660 34.92 -10.77 18.84
N ALA A 661 35.63 -9.66 18.63
CA ALA A 661 37.08 -9.67 18.48
C ALA A 661 37.78 -10.30 19.70
N LYS A 662 37.18 -10.22 20.90
CA LYS A 662 37.70 -10.90 22.09
C LYS A 662 37.66 -12.42 21.97
N GLU A 663 36.57 -12.98 21.45
CA GLU A 663 36.39 -14.42 21.31
C GLU A 663 37.39 -15.01 20.30
N TYR A 664 37.66 -14.30 19.19
CA TYR A 664 38.72 -14.68 18.25
C TYR A 664 40.12 -14.63 18.88
N MET A 665 40.42 -13.61 19.70
CA MET A 665 41.70 -13.54 20.39
C MET A 665 41.85 -14.64 21.46
N GLU A 666 40.77 -15.07 22.09
CA GLU A 666 40.75 -16.25 22.98
C GLU A 666 41.06 -17.54 22.21
N LEU A 667 40.46 -17.73 21.03
CA LEU A 667 40.79 -18.85 20.15
C LEU A 667 42.28 -18.88 19.78
N LEU A 668 42.86 -17.71 19.46
CA LEU A 668 44.28 -17.59 19.12
C LEU A 668 45.19 -17.92 20.32
N ASN A 669 44.79 -17.54 21.53
CA ASN A 669 45.54 -17.84 22.76
C ASN A 669 45.47 -19.33 23.14
N ASP A 670 44.31 -19.97 22.96
CA ASP A 670 44.12 -21.41 23.13
C ASP A 670 45.03 -22.19 22.15
N ILE A 671 45.10 -21.75 20.88
CA ILE A 671 46.00 -22.34 19.85
C ILE A 671 47.47 -22.19 20.25
N GLY A 672 47.88 -21.01 20.74
CA GLY A 672 49.24 -20.79 21.24
C GLY A 672 49.62 -21.68 22.43
N SER A 673 48.64 -21.99 23.30
CA SER A 673 48.79 -22.84 24.48
C SER A 673 48.83 -24.33 24.15
N LEU A 674 48.24 -24.75 23.03
CA LEU A 674 48.15 -26.14 22.59
C LEU A 674 49.52 -26.82 22.48
N LYS A 675 50.53 -26.16 21.88
CA LYS A 675 51.90 -26.72 21.75
C LYS A 675 52.57 -26.95 23.10
N LYS A 676 52.32 -26.07 24.08
CA LYS A 676 52.88 -26.18 25.43
C LYS A 676 52.21 -27.31 26.22
N ARG A 677 50.86 -27.36 26.20
CA ARG A 677 50.06 -28.34 26.92
C ARG A 677 50.19 -29.76 26.36
N THR A 678 50.31 -29.92 25.04
CA THR A 678 50.62 -31.21 24.41
C THR A 678 52.03 -31.70 24.76
N GLY A 679 53.00 -30.80 24.91
CA GLY A 679 54.33 -31.12 25.42
C GLY A 679 54.32 -31.55 26.90
N GLU A 680 53.51 -30.91 27.75
CA GLU A 680 53.32 -31.28 29.16
C GLU A 680 52.62 -32.62 29.32
N LYS A 681 51.59 -32.90 28.50
CA LYS A 681 50.93 -34.21 28.42
C LYS A 681 51.93 -35.32 28.10
N ARG A 682 52.76 -35.15 27.06
CA ARG A 682 53.79 -36.13 26.69
C ARG A 682 54.82 -36.37 27.79
N LYS A 683 55.22 -35.33 28.53
CA LYS A 683 56.15 -35.46 29.67
C LYS A 683 55.54 -36.20 30.85
N LEU A 684 54.25 -36.02 31.12
CA LEU A 684 53.53 -36.73 32.18
C LEU A 684 53.25 -38.19 31.80
N GLU A 685 52.88 -38.46 30.54
CA GLU A 685 52.75 -39.81 29.99
C GLU A 685 54.10 -40.55 30.04
N ALA A 686 55.20 -39.89 29.68
CA ALA A 686 56.54 -40.45 29.80
C ALA A 686 56.95 -40.74 31.25
N LYS A 687 56.66 -39.84 32.21
CA LYS A 687 56.92 -40.07 33.64
C LYS A 687 56.08 -41.21 34.23
N LEU A 688 54.82 -41.35 33.83
CA LEU A 688 53.96 -42.47 34.23
C LEU A 688 54.43 -43.79 33.63
N SER A 689 54.99 -43.76 32.42
CA SER A 689 55.63 -44.93 31.79
C SER A 689 56.95 -45.29 32.46
N GLU A 690 57.81 -44.31 32.78
CA GLU A 690 59.06 -44.52 33.52
C GLU A 690 58.82 -45.12 34.90
N ILE A 691 57.78 -44.69 35.63
CA ILE A 691 57.45 -45.25 36.95
C ILE A 691 56.86 -46.67 36.82
N ARG A 692 56.16 -46.97 35.72
CA ARG A 692 55.69 -48.34 35.39
C ARG A 692 56.82 -49.27 34.97
N GLU A 693 57.84 -48.77 34.26
CA GLU A 693 58.98 -49.55 33.79
C GLU A 693 60.07 -49.74 34.86
N ASN A 694 60.22 -48.81 35.81
CA ASN A 694 61.27 -48.86 36.85
C ASN A 694 60.97 -49.78 38.06
N HIS A 695 59.77 -50.38 38.19
CA HIS A 695 59.41 -51.25 39.33
C HIS A 695 59.24 -52.74 39.00
N ILE A 696 59.74 -53.24 37.87
CA ILE A 696 59.57 -54.65 37.44
C ILE A 696 60.93 -55.30 37.14
N SER A 697 61.80 -55.35 38.15
CA SER A 697 63.00 -56.21 38.14
C SER A 697 63.63 -56.35 39.52
N GLN A 698 63.38 -55.40 40.44
CA GLN A 698 63.76 -55.53 41.85
C GLN A 698 62.70 -56.25 42.70
N TRP A 699 61.41 -56.16 42.35
CA TRP A 699 60.32 -56.87 43.05
C TRP A 699 60.14 -58.32 42.60
N GLU A 700 60.74 -58.71 41.47
CA GLU A 700 60.71 -60.09 40.98
C GLU A 700 61.88 -60.91 41.54
N ALA A 701 63.04 -60.29 41.83
CA ALA A 701 64.23 -60.99 42.33
C ALA A 701 64.25 -61.22 43.86
N GLU A 702 63.70 -60.30 44.67
CA GLU A 702 63.50 -60.52 46.13
C GLU A 702 62.33 -61.47 46.41
N ARG A 703 61.38 -61.56 45.47
CA ARG A 703 60.30 -62.55 45.51
C ARG A 703 60.81 -63.96 45.19
N GLU A 704 61.74 -64.11 44.26
CA GLU A 704 62.27 -65.41 43.82
C GLU A 704 63.19 -66.11 44.85
N SER A 705 63.80 -65.34 45.76
CA SER A 705 64.66 -65.86 46.83
C SER A 705 63.87 -66.25 48.09
N LEU A 706 62.84 -65.48 48.45
CA LEU A 706 61.85 -65.82 49.48
C LEU A 706 60.94 -66.98 49.04
N GLU A 707 60.58 -67.07 47.76
CA GLU A 707 59.89 -68.23 47.17
C GLU A 707 60.71 -69.52 47.30
N ARG A 708 62.04 -69.45 47.30
CA ARG A 708 62.90 -70.65 47.39
C ARG A 708 62.95 -71.30 48.77
N GLU A 709 62.83 -70.54 49.86
CA GLU A 709 62.76 -71.08 51.22
C GLU A 709 61.34 -71.45 51.66
N ILE A 710 60.32 -70.93 50.97
CA ILE A 710 58.90 -71.32 51.12
C ILE A 710 58.54 -72.51 50.21
N ARG A 711 59.41 -72.89 49.25
CA ARG A 711 59.11 -73.86 48.18
C ARG A 711 58.84 -75.31 48.60
N ALA A 712 59.21 -75.72 49.81
CA ALA A 712 58.98 -77.10 50.28
C ALA A 712 57.49 -77.40 50.52
N PRO A 713 56.71 -76.53 51.20
CA PRO A 713 55.24 -76.62 51.19
C PRO A 713 54.59 -76.20 49.85
N GLU A 714 55.28 -75.51 48.94
CA GLU A 714 54.71 -75.13 47.62
C GLU A 714 54.62 -76.28 46.60
N ASN A 715 55.41 -77.34 46.72
CA ASN A 715 55.26 -78.50 45.81
C ASN A 715 53.94 -79.25 46.03
N TRP A 716 53.34 -79.16 47.22
CA TRP A 716 51.96 -79.62 47.48
C TRP A 716 50.93 -78.65 46.86
N ARG A 717 51.25 -77.35 46.85
CA ARG A 717 50.45 -76.27 46.22
C ARG A 717 50.41 -76.37 44.68
N ASN A 718 51.52 -76.74 44.03
CA ASN A 718 51.61 -76.96 42.58
C ASN A 718 50.73 -78.12 42.07
N GLY A 719 50.42 -79.10 42.94
CA GLY A 719 49.44 -80.16 42.65
C GLY A 719 48.01 -79.65 42.53
N GLN A 720 47.62 -78.66 43.35
CA GLN A 720 46.31 -77.99 43.25
C GLN A 720 46.25 -76.94 42.14
N GLU A 721 47.36 -76.28 41.79
CA GLU A 721 47.39 -75.29 40.69
C GLU A 721 47.17 -75.92 39.31
N ARG A 722 47.55 -77.19 39.09
CA ARG A 722 47.18 -77.89 37.84
C ARG A 722 45.66 -78.11 37.74
N VAL A 723 44.98 -78.33 38.86
CA VAL A 723 43.51 -78.45 38.92
C VAL A 723 42.83 -77.08 38.76
N SER A 724 43.40 -76.02 39.36
CA SER A 724 42.90 -74.64 39.22
C SER A 724 43.14 -74.04 37.82
N GLY A 725 44.25 -74.40 37.16
CA GLY A 725 44.56 -74.00 35.79
C GLY A 725 43.62 -74.61 34.76
N SER A 726 43.14 -75.83 35.00
CA SER A 726 42.09 -76.48 34.20
C SER A 726 40.75 -75.75 34.34
N TRP A 727 40.38 -75.35 35.57
CA TRP A 727 39.18 -74.55 35.83
C TRP A 727 39.26 -73.15 35.19
N LYS A 728 40.42 -72.48 35.25
CA LYS A 728 40.62 -71.16 34.60
C LYS A 728 40.51 -71.22 33.08
N ARG A 729 40.96 -72.31 32.42
CA ARG A 729 40.79 -72.47 30.96
C ARG A 729 39.33 -72.72 30.58
N GLN A 730 38.61 -73.57 31.32
CA GLN A 730 37.18 -73.80 31.08
C GLN A 730 36.32 -72.55 31.32
N SER A 731 36.64 -71.73 32.34
CA SER A 731 35.98 -70.45 32.54
C SER A 731 36.33 -69.44 31.44
N ALA A 732 37.59 -69.34 31.00
CA ALA A 732 37.97 -68.43 29.91
C ALA A 732 37.30 -68.78 28.57
N GLU A 733 37.09 -70.07 28.27
CA GLU A 733 36.31 -70.51 27.11
C GLU A 733 34.82 -70.22 27.23
N ARG A 734 34.24 -70.30 28.44
CA ARG A 734 32.87 -69.84 28.71
C ARG A 734 32.71 -68.33 28.52
N TRP A 735 33.65 -67.53 29.04
CA TRP A 735 33.64 -66.07 28.86
C TRP A 735 33.83 -65.64 27.40
N ARG A 736 34.65 -66.35 26.61
CA ARG A 736 34.78 -66.11 25.16
C ARG A 736 33.53 -66.47 24.35
N LYS A 737 32.72 -67.43 24.83
CA LYS A 737 31.43 -67.80 24.22
C LYS A 737 30.29 -66.84 24.55
N ILE A 738 30.43 -66.03 25.60
CA ILE A 738 29.46 -64.98 25.98
C ILE A 738 29.76 -63.66 25.27
N TRP A 739 31.01 -63.48 24.79
CA TRP A 739 31.47 -62.28 24.07
C TRP A 739 31.44 -62.40 22.53
N ARG A 740 31.03 -63.55 22.00
CA ARG A 740 30.56 -63.73 20.62
C ARG A 740 29.06 -63.88 20.66
#